data_AF-A0A7S2IN70-F1
#
_entry.id   AF-A0A7S2IN70-F1
#
_cell.length_a   1.000
_cell.length_b   1.000
_cell.length_c   1.000
_cell.angle_alpha   90.00
_cell.angle_beta   90.00
_cell.angle_gamma   90.00
#
_symmetry.space_group_name_H-M   'P 1'
#
loop_
_entity.id
_entity.type
_entity.pdbx_description
1 polymer ?
#
loop_
_entity_poly.entity_id
_entity_poly.type
_entity_poly.pdbx_seq_one_letter_code
_entity_poly.pdbx_strand_id
1 'polypeptide(L)'
;MRSIPCVVDGFKPSQRKVLFSAFKKKLKSDLKVAQLVGYISEQAAYHHGEMSLENTIVNLAQNFVGSNNINLLVPSGQFGTRLQGGKDHAAARYIYTKPSRALRAIFSEEDDPVLEYLNEENLSIEPRWYCPVVPLVLINGAEGIGTGWSTSVPMYNPRDVIAAIRSIIRQEPPEPLTPWFRGFNGTIAPIPAQPGRFEAIGVAQRRGHVRMEITELPVKKWTQDYKEWLLELLPKPGQEQRALVTELREYHSENSVHFVLSMTPDKLAEAEQKGFEKFFHLRTTISTSNMMLFDADGNIKKYESPEDIIKEFAPIRLELYQKRKDHQVGKLEREMAVISNRLKFVRMVVTDQLDVEKRKTGELCSEMHRKGLQTMSEIDGGPPVKDNTPDGYKYLLSMKLWSLTDDKVNSLQQQHDDKAHALETLKATTIEQMWEKDLARLEAALDACDAEDAKEAESAAKLARKAMDNSDDFLVNKQCVLVLNNNYGIKRVRTNTWKATRKGNMSGNKGSLLDKKKADKPTGDGDEGEEGADELEEIGQEEALAGVFCCHDFDALLVFTEHGMAYRLQALDVPLAKKASAASAQVRDFLPELGEHRVVSLVTVPHGKLKDMCDEFVVLVSAQGYAKKVSLDRFRGLRPGTAGPCFKLVEGDELKWAHRAGPNCALVMASRAGKVLRMSCGRDWQESSVKAGGKLAMRVPANAGDAMASCAISMLTGREIKERERAVAKRREKLLASKDLAADADEAVGVPGGDDAMDGTGVKGGSPAAASAEAAAARRRSSAPCDDDDSDNGGEAPGAGGAEGGGDVRADGGADGGADSDADAGDDADDGEGEAEGGQGSGDDDGDAGQHAVLVTEQGFAIRMPLIAKRIGLGKKGGKGKVVINVSDPDKVCSICIVSGVSAEVKAPEKCKAAWSLFHDERMRTEDGIAETAAALAAGDGVQKPADPFARAHRSQELFKALPEQEQNKYIAIADEQRQKYDLAMEEFKKHDVEEVLLGSVKGCISRVTVNTLPVSWTRRKGKAISRLRKPDKICTVSLLSAVEEAPDDGPK
;
A
#
# COMPACT_ATOMS: atom_id res chain seq x y z
N MET A 1 25.98 -34.37 -36.99
CA MET A 1 26.48 -33.00 -37.21
C MET A 1 25.48 -31.91 -36.85
N ARG A 2 24.20 -31.96 -37.25
CA ARG A 2 23.25 -30.85 -37.03
C ARG A 2 22.83 -30.64 -35.56
N SER A 3 22.93 -31.68 -34.72
CA SER A 3 22.38 -31.66 -33.35
C SER A 3 23.39 -31.35 -32.24
N ILE A 4 24.67 -31.71 -32.41
CA ILE A 4 25.72 -31.56 -31.40
C ILE A 4 26.61 -30.37 -31.81
N PRO A 5 26.94 -29.43 -30.90
CA PRO A 5 27.78 -28.29 -31.23
C PRO A 5 29.27 -28.62 -31.24
N CYS A 6 30.06 -27.70 -31.78
CA CYS A 6 31.52 -27.75 -31.74
C CYS A 6 32.05 -27.15 -30.43
N VAL A 7 33.16 -27.68 -29.93
CA VAL A 7 33.84 -27.19 -28.71
C VAL A 7 34.40 -25.78 -28.90
N VAL A 8 34.75 -25.40 -30.14
CA VAL A 8 35.42 -24.13 -30.43
C VAL A 8 34.46 -22.95 -30.29
N ASP A 9 33.33 -22.96 -31.01
CA ASP A 9 32.34 -21.86 -30.96
C ASP A 9 31.09 -22.16 -30.13
N GLY A 10 30.87 -23.41 -29.73
CA GLY A 10 29.63 -23.83 -29.08
C GLY A 10 28.41 -23.85 -30.00
N PHE A 11 28.59 -23.75 -31.32
CA PHE A 11 27.47 -23.64 -32.26
C PHE A 11 27.18 -24.92 -33.03
N LYS A 12 25.89 -25.05 -33.35
CA LYS A 12 25.39 -25.89 -34.43
C LYS A 12 25.52 -25.14 -35.77
N PRO A 13 25.58 -25.84 -36.92
CA PRO A 13 25.69 -25.18 -38.23
C PRO A 13 24.61 -24.11 -38.48
N SER A 14 23.36 -24.35 -38.08
CA SER A 14 22.27 -23.37 -38.23
C SER A 14 22.54 -22.07 -37.47
N GLN A 15 23.08 -22.13 -36.24
CA GLN A 15 23.42 -20.95 -35.45
C GLN A 15 24.59 -20.19 -36.08
N ARG A 16 25.57 -20.92 -36.64
CA ARG A 16 26.72 -20.33 -37.33
C ARG A 16 26.32 -19.57 -38.59
N LYS A 17 25.41 -20.13 -39.39
CA LYS A 17 24.82 -19.48 -40.57
C LYS A 17 24.10 -18.19 -40.21
N VAL A 18 23.33 -18.17 -39.11
CA VAL A 18 22.68 -16.95 -38.60
C VAL A 18 23.71 -15.84 -38.32
N LEU A 19 24.77 -16.16 -37.58
CA LEU A 19 25.80 -15.16 -37.24
C LEU A 19 26.62 -14.71 -38.46
N PHE A 20 26.96 -15.64 -39.36
CA PHE A 20 27.66 -15.31 -40.60
C PHE A 20 26.89 -14.27 -41.41
N SER A 21 25.58 -14.48 -41.62
CA SER A 21 24.75 -13.51 -42.32
C SER A 21 24.63 -12.19 -41.55
N ALA A 22 24.56 -12.21 -40.22
CA ALA A 22 24.54 -10.99 -39.41
C ALA A 22 25.83 -10.16 -39.56
N PHE A 23 27.00 -10.82 -39.59
CA PHE A 23 28.29 -10.18 -39.82
C PHE A 23 28.46 -9.68 -41.25
N LYS A 24 28.06 -10.49 -42.26
CA LYS A 24 28.12 -10.12 -43.68
C LYS A 24 27.25 -8.91 -43.99
N LYS A 25 26.05 -8.82 -43.40
CA LYS A 25 25.14 -7.68 -43.54
C LYS A 25 25.60 -6.44 -42.77
N LYS A 26 26.53 -6.58 -41.81
CA LYS A 26 26.94 -5.53 -40.85
C LYS A 26 25.73 -4.87 -40.18
N LEU A 27 24.84 -5.70 -39.65
CA LEU A 27 23.56 -5.25 -39.11
C LEU A 27 23.75 -4.33 -37.89
N LYS A 28 23.36 -3.06 -38.01
CA LYS A 28 23.43 -2.07 -36.91
C LYS A 28 22.08 -1.68 -36.33
N SER A 29 21.04 -1.71 -37.17
CA SER A 29 19.66 -1.39 -36.78
C SER A 29 18.83 -2.66 -36.58
N ASP A 30 17.76 -2.55 -35.82
CA ASP A 30 16.78 -3.62 -35.66
C ASP A 30 16.18 -4.03 -37.02
N LEU A 31 16.15 -5.33 -37.28
CA LEU A 31 15.59 -5.94 -38.49
C LEU A 31 14.53 -6.96 -38.10
N LYS A 32 13.44 -7.06 -38.88
CA LYS A 32 12.41 -8.09 -38.66
C LYS A 32 13.04 -9.48 -38.76
N VAL A 33 12.69 -10.38 -37.84
CA VAL A 33 13.21 -11.76 -37.86
C VAL A 33 12.87 -12.45 -39.17
N ALA A 34 11.64 -12.31 -39.68
CA ALA A 34 11.24 -12.87 -40.98
C ALA A 34 12.10 -12.36 -42.16
N GLN A 35 12.52 -11.08 -42.14
CA GLN A 35 13.41 -10.53 -43.18
C GLN A 35 14.84 -11.05 -43.03
N LEU A 36 15.31 -11.25 -41.79
CA LEU A 36 16.62 -11.82 -41.53
C LEU A 36 16.70 -13.28 -42.01
N VAL A 37 15.64 -14.07 -41.80
CA VAL A 37 15.53 -15.45 -42.25
C VAL A 37 15.66 -15.57 -43.76
N GLY A 38 14.90 -14.77 -44.53
CA GLY A 38 15.01 -14.76 -45.99
C GLY A 38 16.44 -14.41 -46.48
N TYR A 39 17.10 -13.47 -45.80
CA TYR A 39 18.49 -13.10 -46.11
C TYR A 39 19.50 -14.21 -45.78
N ILE A 40 19.31 -14.94 -44.68
CA ILE A 40 20.19 -16.07 -44.32
C ILE A 40 20.02 -17.21 -45.32
N SER A 41 18.79 -17.54 -45.69
CA SER A 41 18.50 -18.59 -46.67
C SER A 41 19.22 -18.34 -48.01
N GLU A 42 19.23 -17.10 -48.48
CA GLU A 42 19.92 -16.70 -49.71
C GLU A 42 21.46 -16.70 -49.56
N GLN A 43 21.99 -16.13 -48.49
CA GLN A 43 23.43 -15.85 -48.38
C GLN A 43 24.26 -16.98 -47.78
N ALA A 44 23.64 -17.87 -47.01
CA ALA A 44 24.29 -18.95 -46.29
C ALA A 44 23.89 -20.34 -46.82
N ALA A 45 23.23 -20.42 -47.99
CA ALA A 45 22.78 -21.68 -48.60
C ALA A 45 22.06 -22.60 -47.60
N TYR A 46 21.05 -22.07 -46.88
CA TYR A 46 20.34 -22.85 -45.86
C TYR A 46 19.25 -23.72 -46.50
N HIS A 47 19.45 -25.03 -46.51
CA HIS A 47 18.57 -26.00 -47.19
C HIS A 47 17.45 -26.59 -46.33
N HIS A 48 17.13 -25.98 -45.17
CA HIS A 48 16.04 -26.46 -44.31
C HIS A 48 14.96 -25.40 -44.20
N GLY A 49 13.75 -25.81 -43.81
CA GLY A 49 12.61 -24.89 -43.73
C GLY A 49 12.89 -23.67 -42.85
N GLU A 50 12.41 -22.51 -43.31
CA GLU A 50 12.59 -21.20 -42.67
C GLU A 50 12.12 -21.18 -41.20
N MET A 51 11.08 -21.93 -40.86
CA MET A 51 10.57 -22.05 -39.48
C MET A 51 11.63 -22.57 -38.51
N SER A 52 12.53 -23.46 -38.94
CA SER A 52 13.63 -23.93 -38.09
C SER A 52 14.64 -22.82 -37.82
N LEU A 53 14.81 -21.91 -38.78
CA LEU A 53 15.74 -20.78 -38.68
C LEU A 53 15.15 -19.66 -37.84
N GLU A 54 13.85 -19.40 -37.96
CA GLU A 54 13.10 -18.51 -37.08
C GLU A 54 13.28 -18.91 -35.62
N ASN A 55 13.03 -20.19 -35.29
CA ASN A 55 13.23 -20.71 -33.93
C ASN A 55 14.69 -20.62 -33.47
N THR A 56 15.65 -20.80 -34.40
CA THR A 56 17.08 -20.65 -34.07
C THR A 56 17.42 -19.22 -33.70
N ILE A 57 16.89 -18.23 -34.43
CA ILE A 57 17.10 -16.80 -34.15
C ILE A 57 16.43 -16.42 -32.83
N VAL A 58 15.20 -16.88 -32.58
CA VAL A 58 14.49 -16.64 -31.32
C VAL A 58 15.30 -17.18 -30.15
N ASN A 59 15.76 -18.44 -30.23
CA ASN A 59 16.57 -19.06 -29.17
C ASN A 59 17.92 -18.35 -28.95
N LEU A 60 18.54 -17.77 -29.98
CA LEU A 60 19.78 -16.99 -29.84
C LEU A 60 19.56 -15.60 -29.22
N ALA A 61 18.33 -15.10 -29.26
CA ALA A 61 17.97 -13.77 -28.75
C ALA A 61 17.37 -13.80 -27.34
N GLN A 62 16.80 -14.93 -26.91
CA GLN A 62 16.19 -15.08 -25.59
C GLN A 62 17.16 -14.75 -24.45
N ASN A 63 16.64 -14.01 -23.45
CA ASN A 63 17.39 -13.50 -22.30
C ASN A 63 16.71 -13.78 -20.94
N PHE A 64 15.60 -14.53 -20.90
CA PHE A 64 14.96 -14.90 -19.64
C PHE A 64 15.79 -15.93 -18.87
N VAL A 65 15.62 -16.00 -17.55
CA VAL A 65 16.45 -16.85 -16.70
C VAL A 65 16.32 -18.33 -17.08
N GLY A 66 17.46 -18.98 -17.33
CA GLY A 66 17.53 -20.37 -17.78
C GLY A 66 17.58 -20.54 -19.31
N SER A 67 17.55 -19.45 -20.08
CA SER A 67 17.82 -19.45 -21.54
C SER A 67 19.31 -19.28 -21.84
N ASN A 68 19.77 -18.08 -22.21
CA ASN A 68 21.18 -17.77 -22.47
C ASN A 68 21.78 -16.88 -21.37
N ASN A 69 23.01 -17.17 -20.94
CA ASN A 69 23.77 -16.25 -20.10
C ASN A 69 24.24 -15.01 -20.86
N ILE A 70 24.63 -15.18 -22.13
CA ILE A 70 24.89 -14.07 -23.04
C ILE A 70 24.06 -14.28 -24.30
N ASN A 71 23.01 -13.48 -24.47
CA ASN A 71 22.26 -13.41 -25.71
C ASN A 71 23.10 -12.72 -26.79
N LEU A 72 23.30 -13.42 -27.91
CA LEU A 72 24.10 -12.94 -29.04
C LEU A 72 23.32 -11.97 -29.91
N LEU A 73 22.00 -12.10 -29.87
CA LEU A 73 21.03 -11.25 -30.53
C LEU A 73 20.17 -10.56 -29.47
N VAL A 74 19.72 -9.35 -29.74
CA VAL A 74 18.88 -8.57 -28.82
C VAL A 74 17.41 -8.89 -29.10
N PRO A 75 16.61 -9.26 -28.08
CA PRO A 75 15.20 -9.54 -28.24
C PRO A 75 14.38 -8.24 -28.28
N SER A 76 14.24 -7.64 -29.46
CA SER A 76 13.40 -6.44 -29.66
C SER A 76 11.95 -6.84 -29.95
N GLY A 77 11.16 -7.07 -28.89
CA GLY A 77 9.77 -7.53 -28.93
C GLY A 77 9.52 -8.73 -28.01
N GLN A 78 8.42 -9.45 -28.19
CA GLN A 78 8.10 -10.64 -27.39
C GLN A 78 8.82 -11.89 -27.93
N PHE A 79 9.99 -12.20 -27.39
CA PHE A 79 10.81 -13.39 -27.74
C PHE A 79 10.54 -14.61 -26.85
N GLY A 80 9.47 -14.53 -26.05
CA GLY A 80 9.08 -15.54 -25.10
C GLY A 80 9.67 -15.25 -23.72
N THR A 81 8.99 -15.72 -22.70
CA THR A 81 9.28 -15.41 -21.30
C THR A 81 9.51 -16.68 -20.49
N ARG A 82 9.89 -16.49 -19.24
CA ARG A 82 10.02 -17.58 -18.26
C ARG A 82 8.70 -18.30 -17.98
N LEU A 83 7.55 -17.69 -18.32
CA LEU A 83 6.22 -18.26 -18.05
C LEU A 83 6.04 -19.62 -18.72
N GLN A 84 6.46 -19.76 -19.98
CA GLN A 84 6.34 -21.00 -20.78
C GLN A 84 7.69 -21.48 -21.34
N GLY A 85 8.80 -20.99 -20.78
CA GLY A 85 10.14 -21.36 -21.23
C GLY A 85 10.43 -20.94 -22.68
N GLY A 86 9.94 -19.76 -23.08
CA GLY A 86 10.19 -19.18 -24.40
C GLY A 86 9.24 -19.62 -25.52
N LYS A 87 8.29 -20.53 -25.25
CA LYS A 87 7.29 -20.97 -26.24
C LYS A 87 6.22 -19.92 -26.57
N ASP A 88 6.09 -18.94 -25.70
CA ASP A 88 5.18 -17.80 -25.78
C ASP A 88 5.74 -16.64 -26.63
N HIS A 89 6.75 -16.90 -27.47
CA HIS A 89 7.28 -15.92 -28.40
C HIS A 89 6.23 -15.51 -29.45
N ALA A 90 6.26 -14.25 -29.86
CA ALA A 90 5.41 -13.78 -30.95
C ALA A 90 5.91 -14.33 -32.31
N ALA A 91 5.06 -14.25 -33.33
CA ALA A 91 5.42 -14.68 -34.68
C ALA A 91 6.56 -13.81 -35.25
N ALA A 92 7.47 -14.42 -36.03
CA ALA A 92 8.68 -13.81 -36.61
C ALA A 92 8.45 -12.50 -37.40
N ARG A 93 7.22 -12.27 -37.86
CA ARG A 93 6.79 -11.06 -38.58
C ARG A 93 6.61 -9.82 -37.69
N TYR A 94 6.45 -10.01 -36.38
CA TYR A 94 6.19 -8.94 -35.40
C TYR A 94 7.37 -8.65 -34.47
N ILE A 95 8.39 -9.51 -34.50
CA ILE A 95 9.58 -9.39 -33.66
C ILE A 95 10.78 -8.93 -34.48
N TYR A 96 11.67 -8.18 -33.83
CA TYR A 96 12.86 -7.60 -34.44
C TYR A 96 14.09 -8.03 -33.66
N THR A 97 15.22 -8.06 -34.34
CA THR A 97 16.48 -8.43 -33.73
C THR A 97 17.63 -7.61 -34.31
N LYS A 98 18.68 -7.46 -33.50
CA LYS A 98 19.98 -6.91 -33.88
C LYS A 98 21.10 -7.64 -33.13
N PRO A 99 22.35 -7.54 -33.58
CA PRO A 99 23.50 -8.03 -32.84
C PRO A 99 23.60 -7.39 -31.45
N SER A 100 23.89 -8.21 -30.44
CA SER A 100 24.23 -7.72 -29.10
C SER A 100 25.55 -6.96 -29.11
N ARG A 101 25.72 -6.00 -28.20
CA ARG A 101 26.96 -5.25 -28.02
C ARG A 101 28.14 -6.16 -27.69
N ALA A 102 27.89 -7.24 -26.94
CA ALA A 102 28.89 -8.24 -26.61
C ALA A 102 29.32 -9.07 -27.82
N LEU A 103 28.53 -9.15 -28.90
CA LEU A 103 28.78 -10.08 -30.00
C LEU A 103 30.15 -9.89 -30.67
N ARG A 104 30.51 -8.64 -31.04
CA ARG A 104 31.81 -8.35 -31.65
C ARG A 104 32.97 -8.25 -30.64
N ALA A 105 32.67 -8.20 -29.35
CA ALA A 105 33.68 -8.40 -28.31
C ALA A 105 34.00 -9.90 -28.15
N ILE A 106 33.01 -10.78 -28.31
CA ILE A 106 33.18 -12.24 -28.30
C ILE A 106 33.85 -12.71 -29.59
N PHE A 107 33.39 -12.22 -30.75
CA PHE A 107 33.90 -12.56 -32.08
C PHE A 107 34.56 -11.33 -32.70
N SER A 108 35.87 -11.17 -32.47
CA SER A 108 36.63 -10.02 -32.93
C SER A 108 36.60 -9.91 -34.45
N GLU A 109 36.31 -8.72 -34.98
CA GLU A 109 36.33 -8.47 -36.45
C GLU A 109 37.70 -8.70 -37.07
N GLU A 110 38.74 -8.61 -36.25
CA GLU A 110 40.12 -8.82 -36.65
C GLU A 110 40.44 -10.31 -36.90
N ASP A 111 39.60 -11.23 -36.40
CA ASP A 111 39.74 -12.66 -36.65
C ASP A 111 39.07 -13.08 -37.97
N ASP A 112 38.06 -12.34 -38.47
CA ASP A 112 37.29 -12.70 -39.67
C ASP A 112 38.19 -13.10 -40.87
N PRO A 113 39.28 -12.38 -41.24
CA PRO A 113 40.11 -12.71 -42.40
C PRO A 113 40.95 -13.99 -42.28
N VAL A 114 41.15 -14.51 -41.06
CA VAL A 114 42.00 -15.68 -40.81
C VAL A 114 41.19 -16.97 -40.59
N LEU A 115 39.86 -16.89 -40.68
CA LEU A 115 38.97 -18.04 -40.59
C LEU A 115 38.89 -18.81 -41.92
N GLU A 116 38.65 -20.11 -41.81
CA GLU A 116 38.43 -20.99 -42.96
C GLU A 116 36.97 -20.98 -43.40
N TYR A 117 36.64 -20.12 -44.38
CA TYR A 117 35.30 -20.04 -44.98
C TYR A 117 35.03 -21.22 -45.91
N LEU A 118 33.88 -21.86 -45.72
CA LEU A 118 33.44 -22.96 -46.59
C LEU A 118 32.84 -22.41 -47.89
N ASN A 119 32.87 -23.21 -48.94
CA ASN A 119 32.25 -22.89 -50.22
C ASN A 119 31.16 -23.92 -50.55
N GLU A 120 29.96 -23.45 -50.84
CA GLU A 120 28.81 -24.25 -51.24
C GLU A 120 28.15 -23.58 -52.45
N GLU A 121 27.90 -24.32 -53.53
CA GLU A 121 27.32 -23.78 -54.77
C GLU A 121 28.06 -22.55 -55.38
N ASN A 122 29.38 -22.50 -55.25
CA ASN A 122 30.25 -21.36 -55.62
C ASN A 122 30.02 -20.08 -54.79
N LEU A 123 29.22 -20.15 -53.72
CA LEU A 123 29.07 -19.09 -52.75
C LEU A 123 29.96 -19.38 -51.54
N SER A 124 30.70 -18.37 -51.09
CA SER A 124 31.38 -18.42 -49.80
C SER A 124 30.35 -18.24 -48.69
N ILE A 125 30.21 -19.28 -47.87
CA ILE A 125 29.22 -19.41 -46.79
C ILE A 125 29.92 -19.21 -45.43
N GLU A 126 29.36 -19.74 -44.34
CA GLU A 126 29.94 -19.64 -43.01
C GLU A 126 31.30 -20.34 -42.88
N PRO A 127 32.15 -19.95 -41.91
CA PRO A 127 33.39 -20.66 -41.64
C PRO A 127 33.14 -22.03 -41.02
N ARG A 128 34.13 -22.91 -41.10
CA ARG A 128 34.10 -24.24 -40.46
C ARG A 128 33.71 -24.14 -38.98
N TRP A 129 34.26 -23.16 -38.28
CA TRP A 129 33.86 -22.71 -36.97
C TRP A 129 34.30 -21.26 -36.79
N TYR A 130 33.60 -20.51 -35.94
CA TYR A 130 34.16 -19.27 -35.42
C TYR A 130 35.10 -19.59 -34.26
N CYS A 131 35.97 -18.66 -33.90
CA CYS A 131 36.80 -18.78 -32.71
C CYS A 131 36.49 -17.58 -31.79
N PRO A 132 35.59 -17.74 -30.82
CA PRO A 132 35.33 -16.68 -29.85
C PRO A 132 36.57 -16.41 -28.99
N VAL A 133 36.59 -15.31 -28.23
CA VAL A 133 37.64 -15.02 -27.24
C VAL A 133 37.53 -15.88 -25.97
N VAL A 134 36.37 -16.48 -25.74
CA VAL A 134 36.01 -17.36 -24.62
C VAL A 134 35.20 -18.56 -25.13
N PRO A 135 35.28 -19.76 -24.52
CA PRO A 135 34.55 -20.94 -24.95
C PRO A 135 33.04 -20.77 -24.68
N LEU A 136 32.32 -20.29 -25.68
CA LEU A 136 30.90 -19.93 -25.55
C LEU A 136 30.01 -21.14 -25.20
N VAL A 137 30.46 -22.36 -25.51
CA VAL A 137 29.79 -23.62 -25.14
C VAL A 137 29.61 -23.76 -23.62
N LEU A 138 30.52 -23.22 -22.82
CA LEU A 138 30.40 -23.21 -21.36
C LEU A 138 29.51 -22.06 -20.88
N ILE A 139 29.53 -20.91 -21.58
CA ILE A 139 28.76 -19.74 -21.16
C ILE A 139 27.27 -19.96 -21.38
N ASN A 140 26.86 -20.30 -22.60
CA ASN A 140 25.45 -20.49 -22.96
C ASN A 140 24.98 -21.95 -22.81
N GLY A 141 25.88 -22.85 -22.44
CA GLY A 141 25.60 -24.28 -22.40
C GLY A 141 25.34 -24.85 -23.79
N ALA A 142 25.06 -26.15 -23.83
CA ALA A 142 24.74 -26.86 -25.06
C ALA A 142 23.79 -28.02 -24.79
N GLU A 143 22.70 -28.07 -25.54
CA GLU A 143 21.78 -29.21 -25.53
C GLU A 143 21.52 -29.71 -26.94
N GLY A 144 21.60 -31.03 -27.11
CA GLY A 144 21.43 -31.64 -28.43
C GLY A 144 21.27 -33.15 -28.34
N ILE A 145 20.32 -33.67 -29.13
CA ILE A 145 20.10 -35.11 -29.28
C ILE A 145 20.41 -35.48 -30.73
N GLY A 146 21.45 -36.29 -30.91
CA GLY A 146 21.83 -36.87 -32.20
C GLY A 146 21.46 -38.36 -32.27
N THR A 147 21.81 -38.99 -33.38
CA THR A 147 21.71 -40.44 -33.54
C THR A 147 22.87 -41.11 -32.81
N GLY A 148 22.62 -41.79 -31.69
CA GLY A 148 23.62 -42.52 -30.92
C GLY A 148 24.31 -41.72 -29.80
N TRP A 149 24.21 -40.39 -29.83
CA TRP A 149 24.81 -39.51 -28.81
C TRP A 149 23.86 -38.40 -28.41
N SER A 150 23.98 -37.93 -27.18
CA SER A 150 23.34 -36.71 -26.68
C SER A 150 24.37 -35.86 -25.95
N THR A 151 24.10 -34.57 -25.84
CA THR A 151 24.95 -33.64 -25.11
C THR A 151 24.10 -32.75 -24.22
N SER A 152 24.57 -32.53 -23.00
CA SER A 152 24.02 -31.62 -22.01
C SER A 152 25.17 -30.97 -21.26
N VAL A 153 25.53 -29.76 -21.69
CA VAL A 153 26.53 -28.90 -21.06
C VAL A 153 25.78 -27.81 -20.31
N PRO A 154 25.97 -27.66 -18.99
CA PRO A 154 25.35 -26.58 -18.23
C PRO A 154 25.99 -25.23 -18.55
N MET A 155 25.31 -24.17 -18.13
CA MET A 155 25.79 -22.80 -18.25
C MET A 155 26.71 -22.43 -17.09
N TYR A 156 27.70 -21.60 -17.38
CA TYR A 156 28.66 -21.07 -16.41
C TYR A 156 28.74 -19.55 -16.50
N ASN A 157 29.22 -18.92 -15.43
CA ASN A 157 29.41 -17.48 -15.35
C ASN A 157 30.52 -17.04 -16.32
N PRO A 158 30.26 -16.07 -17.22
CA PRO A 158 31.27 -15.56 -18.13
C PRO A 158 32.54 -15.06 -17.43
N ARG A 159 32.40 -14.43 -16.26
CA ARG A 159 33.55 -13.87 -15.52
C ARG A 159 34.44 -14.97 -14.95
N ASP A 160 33.85 -16.05 -14.46
CA ASP A 160 34.60 -17.19 -13.93
C ASP A 160 35.33 -17.93 -15.06
N VAL A 161 34.70 -18.04 -16.24
CA VAL A 161 35.35 -18.58 -17.45
C VAL A 161 36.51 -17.70 -17.91
N ILE A 162 36.36 -16.36 -17.88
CA ILE A 162 37.45 -15.42 -18.19
C ILE A 162 38.60 -15.57 -17.18
N ALA A 163 38.30 -15.70 -15.88
CA ALA A 163 39.30 -15.94 -14.84
C ALA A 163 40.04 -17.28 -15.04
N ALA A 164 39.32 -18.34 -15.42
CA ALA A 164 39.93 -19.63 -15.74
C ALA A 164 40.87 -19.55 -16.95
N ILE A 165 40.49 -18.82 -18.00
CA ILE A 165 41.36 -18.58 -19.17
C ILE A 165 42.59 -17.78 -18.78
N ARG A 166 42.44 -16.71 -18.00
CA ARG A 166 43.58 -15.93 -17.49
C ARG A 166 44.56 -16.80 -16.70
N SER A 167 44.04 -17.73 -15.90
CA SER A 167 44.86 -18.70 -15.17
C SER A 167 45.66 -19.57 -16.15
N ILE A 168 45.03 -20.07 -17.22
CA ILE A 168 45.71 -20.85 -18.26
C ILE A 168 46.78 -20.03 -19.00
N ILE A 169 46.49 -18.76 -19.33
CA ILE A 169 47.47 -17.85 -19.95
C ILE A 169 48.68 -17.65 -19.03
N ARG A 170 48.45 -17.57 -17.70
CA ARG A 170 49.49 -17.47 -16.67
C ARG A 170 50.15 -18.81 -16.31
N GLN A 171 49.71 -19.92 -16.93
CA GLN A 171 50.15 -21.29 -16.63
C GLN A 171 49.84 -21.73 -15.18
N GLU A 172 48.76 -21.21 -14.61
CA GLU A 172 48.22 -21.56 -13.30
C GLU A 172 47.01 -22.52 -13.46
N PRO A 173 46.78 -23.44 -12.51
CA PRO A 173 45.61 -24.31 -12.55
C PRO A 173 44.32 -23.47 -12.39
N PRO A 174 43.32 -23.62 -13.28
CA PRO A 174 42.07 -22.89 -13.15
C PRO A 174 41.26 -23.36 -11.93
N GLU A 175 40.54 -22.45 -11.30
CA GLU A 175 39.59 -22.78 -10.24
C GLU A 175 38.42 -23.62 -10.79
N PRO A 176 37.88 -24.58 -10.01
CA PRO A 176 36.75 -25.38 -10.43
C PRO A 176 35.50 -24.54 -10.74
N LEU A 177 34.93 -24.72 -11.92
CA LEU A 177 33.76 -23.97 -12.35
C LEU A 177 32.47 -24.54 -11.76
N THR A 178 31.60 -23.65 -11.26
CA THR A 178 30.27 -24.01 -10.75
C THR A 178 29.19 -23.51 -11.73
N PRO A 179 28.18 -24.32 -12.07
CA PRO A 179 27.10 -23.89 -12.95
C PRO A 179 26.41 -22.63 -12.44
N TRP A 180 26.10 -21.72 -13.35
CA TRP A 180 25.53 -20.42 -13.05
C TRP A 180 24.62 -19.95 -14.18
N PHE A 181 23.50 -19.32 -13.82
CA PHE A 181 22.49 -18.85 -14.75
C PHE A 181 22.18 -17.38 -14.50
N ARG A 182 22.22 -16.56 -15.56
CA ARG A 182 21.98 -15.13 -15.48
C ARG A 182 20.57 -14.82 -14.96
N GLY A 183 20.49 -13.96 -13.96
CA GLY A 183 19.24 -13.51 -13.34
C GLY A 183 18.57 -14.52 -12.40
N PHE A 184 19.20 -15.67 -12.12
CA PHE A 184 18.69 -16.63 -11.15
C PHE A 184 18.98 -16.18 -9.71
N ASN A 185 17.93 -16.02 -8.92
CA ASN A 185 18.05 -15.56 -7.52
C ASN A 185 18.14 -16.70 -6.49
N GLY A 186 18.08 -17.95 -6.95
CA GLY A 186 18.21 -19.11 -6.08
C GLY A 186 19.67 -19.49 -5.80
N THR A 187 19.87 -20.62 -5.15
CA THR A 187 21.21 -21.13 -4.82
C THR A 187 21.54 -22.34 -5.68
N ILE A 188 22.76 -22.41 -6.21
CA ILE A 188 23.29 -23.59 -6.88
C ILE A 188 24.45 -24.10 -6.03
N ALA A 189 24.32 -25.31 -5.52
CA ALA A 189 25.32 -25.92 -4.65
C ALA A 189 25.77 -27.28 -5.19
N PRO A 190 27.06 -27.63 -5.08
CA PRO A 190 27.52 -28.98 -5.40
C PRO A 190 26.93 -29.99 -4.40
N ILE A 191 26.59 -31.19 -4.88
CA ILE A 191 26.10 -32.27 -4.03
C ILE A 191 27.33 -33.00 -3.46
N PRO A 192 27.61 -32.94 -2.14
CA PRO A 192 28.86 -33.47 -1.57
C PRO A 192 29.07 -34.96 -1.82
N ALA A 193 27.98 -35.72 -1.95
CA ALA A 193 28.02 -37.17 -2.17
C ALA A 193 28.29 -37.57 -3.64
N GLN A 194 28.18 -36.67 -4.61
CA GLN A 194 28.25 -36.98 -6.04
C GLN A 194 29.03 -35.90 -6.80
N PRO A 195 30.34 -36.11 -7.09
CA PRO A 195 31.12 -35.15 -7.86
C PRO A 195 30.53 -34.99 -9.27
N GLY A 196 30.46 -33.74 -9.76
CA GLY A 196 29.84 -33.41 -11.04
C GLY A 196 28.30 -33.31 -11.02
N ARG A 197 27.68 -33.37 -9.84
CA ARG A 197 26.25 -33.05 -9.68
C ARG A 197 26.05 -31.85 -8.78
N PHE A 198 25.12 -31.00 -9.21
CA PHE A 198 24.74 -29.77 -8.53
C PHE A 198 23.24 -29.78 -8.27
N GLU A 199 22.82 -29.15 -7.18
CA GLU A 199 21.43 -28.92 -6.85
C GLU A 199 21.11 -27.43 -7.03
N ALA A 200 20.15 -27.13 -7.89
CA ALA A 200 19.58 -25.79 -8.06
C ALA A 200 18.33 -25.68 -7.20
N ILE A 201 18.36 -24.74 -6.26
CA ILE A 201 17.35 -24.56 -5.21
C ILE A 201 16.66 -23.23 -5.41
N GLY A 202 15.32 -23.25 -5.52
CA GLY A 202 14.47 -22.06 -5.56
C GLY A 202 14.36 -21.37 -4.20
N VAL A 203 13.66 -20.24 -4.14
CA VAL A 203 13.52 -19.46 -2.90
C VAL A 203 12.07 -19.52 -2.43
N ALA A 204 11.88 -20.00 -1.21
CA ALA A 204 10.61 -19.99 -0.50
C ALA A 204 10.79 -19.48 0.93
N GLN A 205 9.88 -18.65 1.41
CA GLN A 205 9.93 -18.03 2.73
C GLN A 205 8.57 -18.06 3.42
N ARG A 206 8.57 -18.30 4.73
CA ARG A 206 7.37 -18.23 5.55
C ARG A 206 7.01 -16.78 5.86
N ARG A 207 5.72 -16.44 5.76
CA ARG A 207 5.16 -15.12 6.14
C ARG A 207 3.99 -15.29 7.12
N GLY A 208 4.31 -15.30 8.41
CA GLY A 208 3.31 -15.45 9.48
C GLY A 208 2.91 -16.90 9.74
N HIS A 209 1.72 -17.13 10.31
CA HIS A 209 1.29 -18.47 10.79
C HIS A 209 0.56 -19.33 9.74
N VAL A 210 0.12 -18.73 8.65
CA VAL A 210 -0.80 -19.36 7.67
C VAL A 210 -0.31 -19.16 6.22
N ARG A 211 0.67 -18.25 6.00
CA ARG A 211 1.10 -17.85 4.66
C ARG A 211 2.57 -18.12 4.42
N MET A 212 2.90 -18.41 3.17
CA MET A 212 4.27 -18.51 2.66
C MET A 212 4.35 -17.97 1.24
N GLU A 213 5.55 -17.56 0.85
CA GLU A 213 5.84 -16.94 -0.45
C GLU A 213 6.92 -17.74 -1.17
N ILE A 214 6.72 -17.99 -2.47
CA ILE A 214 7.72 -18.57 -3.36
C ILE A 214 8.12 -17.47 -4.35
N THR A 215 9.37 -17.01 -4.25
CA THR A 215 9.89 -15.87 -5.03
C THR A 215 10.84 -16.29 -6.15
N GLU A 216 11.25 -17.56 -6.19
CA GLU A 216 12.09 -18.07 -7.28
C GLU A 216 11.89 -19.57 -7.48
N LEU A 217 11.82 -20.00 -8.74
CA LEU A 217 11.70 -21.41 -9.13
C LEU A 217 13.05 -21.96 -9.58
N PRO A 218 13.31 -23.28 -9.41
CA PRO A 218 14.51 -23.91 -9.96
C PRO A 218 14.65 -23.68 -11.46
N VAL A 219 15.89 -23.68 -11.92
CA VAL A 219 16.21 -23.48 -13.33
C VAL A 219 15.51 -24.54 -14.20
N LYS A 220 15.00 -24.12 -15.36
CA LYS A 220 14.17 -24.91 -16.29
C LYS A 220 12.82 -25.39 -15.75
N LYS A 221 12.36 -24.86 -14.62
CA LYS A 221 10.98 -25.02 -14.15
C LYS A 221 10.19 -23.74 -14.48
N TRP A 222 9.23 -23.87 -15.38
CA TRP A 222 8.47 -22.74 -15.90
C TRP A 222 7.27 -22.40 -15.02
N THR A 223 6.89 -21.12 -14.99
CA THR A 223 5.84 -20.62 -14.08
C THR A 223 4.49 -21.27 -14.35
N GLN A 224 4.11 -21.45 -15.61
CA GLN A 224 2.81 -22.03 -15.99
C GLN A 224 2.71 -23.51 -15.60
N ASP A 225 3.72 -24.32 -15.97
CA ASP A 225 3.77 -25.74 -15.61
C ASP A 225 3.75 -25.93 -14.08
N TYR A 226 4.44 -25.05 -13.35
CA TYR A 226 4.46 -25.09 -11.88
C TYR A 226 3.15 -24.63 -11.25
N LYS A 227 2.50 -23.63 -11.84
CA LYS A 227 1.17 -23.17 -11.43
C LYS A 227 0.14 -24.28 -11.58
N GLU A 228 0.12 -24.98 -12.71
CA GLU A 228 -0.78 -26.11 -12.94
C GLU A 228 -0.61 -27.18 -11.86
N TRP A 229 0.65 -27.50 -11.51
CA TRP A 229 0.94 -28.39 -10.40
C TRP A 229 0.47 -27.86 -9.03
N LEU A 230 0.64 -26.56 -8.74
CA LEU A 230 0.14 -25.95 -7.49
C LEU A 230 -1.40 -25.97 -7.41
N LEU A 231 -2.09 -25.76 -8.53
CA LEU A 231 -3.56 -25.82 -8.60
C LEU A 231 -4.10 -27.22 -8.29
N GLU A 232 -3.34 -28.28 -8.60
CA GLU A 232 -3.71 -29.65 -8.22
C GLU A 232 -3.69 -29.88 -6.70
N LEU A 233 -2.98 -29.05 -5.94
CA LEU A 233 -2.87 -29.13 -4.47
C LEU A 233 -4.00 -28.42 -3.72
N LEU A 234 -4.86 -27.69 -4.43
CA LEU A 234 -6.04 -27.01 -3.89
C LEU A 234 -7.18 -28.00 -3.58
N PRO A 235 -8.08 -27.66 -2.63
CA PRO A 235 -9.22 -28.52 -2.31
C PRO A 235 -10.16 -28.64 -3.52
N LYS A 236 -10.36 -29.88 -3.98
CA LYS A 236 -11.39 -30.23 -4.97
C LYS A 236 -12.70 -30.59 -4.24
N PRO A 237 -13.88 -30.34 -4.84
CA PRO A 237 -15.16 -30.70 -4.23
C PRO A 237 -15.18 -32.20 -3.89
N GLY A 238 -15.35 -32.54 -2.61
CA GLY A 238 -15.37 -33.93 -2.12
C GLY A 238 -14.03 -34.52 -1.64
N GLN A 239 -12.91 -33.78 -1.71
CA GLN A 239 -11.60 -34.23 -1.19
C GLN A 239 -10.86 -33.15 -0.36
N GLU A 240 -11.58 -32.46 0.53
CA GLU A 240 -11.02 -31.38 1.36
C GLU A 240 -9.86 -31.83 2.26
N GLN A 241 -9.88 -33.07 2.76
CA GLN A 241 -8.82 -33.61 3.65
C GLN A 241 -7.47 -33.85 2.96
N ARG A 242 -7.42 -33.88 1.62
CA ARG A 242 -6.16 -34.09 0.86
C ARG A 242 -5.50 -32.80 0.39
N ALA A 243 -6.17 -31.66 0.54
CA ALA A 243 -5.64 -30.38 0.11
C ALA A 243 -4.46 -29.96 0.99
N LEU A 244 -3.33 -29.64 0.35
CA LEU A 244 -2.15 -29.12 1.06
C LEU A 244 -2.19 -27.59 1.13
N VAL A 245 -2.77 -26.94 0.12
CA VAL A 245 -2.88 -25.49 0.02
C VAL A 245 -4.36 -25.09 0.05
N THR A 246 -4.71 -24.07 0.83
CA THR A 246 -6.08 -23.56 0.94
C THR A 246 -6.37 -22.47 -0.09
N GLU A 247 -5.41 -21.59 -0.36
CA GLU A 247 -5.54 -20.48 -1.30
C GLU A 247 -4.21 -20.24 -2.02
N LEU A 248 -4.27 -19.93 -3.32
CA LEU A 248 -3.13 -19.58 -4.17
C LEU A 248 -3.37 -18.18 -4.73
N ARG A 249 -2.40 -17.27 -4.56
CA ARG A 249 -2.37 -15.96 -5.22
C ARG A 249 -1.07 -15.78 -6.00
N GLU A 250 -1.15 -15.05 -7.08
CA GLU A 250 -0.08 -14.92 -8.08
C GLU A 250 0.23 -13.44 -8.33
N TYR A 251 1.51 -13.09 -8.25
CA TYR A 251 2.04 -11.74 -8.49
C TYR A 251 3.26 -11.80 -9.41
N HIS A 252 3.18 -12.60 -10.48
CA HIS A 252 4.26 -12.77 -11.45
C HIS A 252 4.48 -11.50 -12.27
N SER A 253 5.73 -11.31 -12.71
CA SER A 253 6.07 -10.42 -13.82
C SER A 253 6.65 -11.25 -14.97
N GLU A 254 7.01 -10.61 -16.09
CA GLU A 254 7.65 -11.29 -17.23
C GLU A 254 8.99 -11.94 -16.84
N ASN A 255 9.71 -11.33 -15.88
CA ASN A 255 11.06 -11.74 -15.48
C ASN A 255 11.14 -12.36 -14.06
N SER A 256 10.10 -12.19 -13.23
CA SER A 256 10.09 -12.64 -11.84
C SER A 256 8.89 -13.52 -11.49
N VAL A 257 9.10 -14.47 -10.58
CA VAL A 257 8.05 -15.35 -10.07
C VAL A 257 7.69 -14.94 -8.65
N HIS A 258 6.40 -14.82 -8.33
CA HIS A 258 5.94 -14.62 -6.96
C HIS A 258 4.60 -15.33 -6.75
N PHE A 259 4.62 -16.43 -6.01
CA PHE A 259 3.43 -17.12 -5.53
C PHE A 259 3.23 -16.86 -4.05
N VAL A 260 2.01 -16.56 -3.62
CA VAL A 260 1.62 -16.47 -2.21
C VAL A 260 0.64 -17.61 -1.93
N LEU A 261 1.06 -18.52 -1.04
CA LEU A 261 0.30 -19.70 -0.65
C LEU A 261 -0.26 -19.51 0.76
N SER A 262 -1.55 -19.80 0.95
CA SER A 262 -2.16 -19.96 2.26
C SER A 262 -2.36 -21.44 2.56
N MET A 263 -2.04 -21.88 3.78
CA MET A 263 -2.15 -23.27 4.23
C MET A 263 -2.65 -23.31 5.68
N THR A 264 -3.18 -24.43 6.14
CA THR A 264 -3.48 -24.60 7.57
C THR A 264 -2.19 -24.61 8.41
N PRO A 265 -2.22 -24.11 9.66
CA PRO A 265 -1.02 -24.04 10.51
C PRO A 265 -0.30 -25.39 10.66
N ASP A 266 -1.06 -26.48 10.78
CA ASP A 266 -0.51 -27.83 10.93
C ASP A 266 0.26 -28.28 9.67
N LYS A 267 -0.28 -27.98 8.49
CA LYS A 267 0.36 -28.32 7.21
C LYS A 267 1.56 -27.43 6.90
N LEU A 268 1.52 -26.17 7.32
CA LEU A 268 2.67 -25.27 7.20
C LEU A 268 3.83 -25.74 8.09
N ALA A 269 3.54 -26.19 9.31
CA ALA A 269 4.55 -26.78 10.20
C ALA A 269 5.12 -28.10 9.64
N GLU A 270 4.28 -28.95 9.03
CA GLU A 270 4.73 -30.17 8.34
C GLU A 270 5.67 -29.84 7.15
N ALA A 271 5.33 -28.82 6.37
CA ALA A 271 6.15 -28.36 5.25
C ALA A 271 7.50 -27.77 5.72
N GLU A 272 7.49 -27.01 6.82
CA GLU A 272 8.69 -26.43 7.43
C GLU A 272 9.62 -27.53 7.97
N GLN A 273 9.07 -28.57 8.63
CA GLN A 273 9.85 -29.70 9.14
C GLN A 273 10.50 -30.51 8.01
N LYS A 274 9.82 -30.67 6.88
CA LYS A 274 10.35 -31.36 5.69
C LYS A 274 11.30 -30.49 4.86
N GLY A 275 11.32 -29.18 5.12
CA GLY A 275 11.96 -28.16 4.30
C GLY A 275 11.06 -27.73 3.13
N PHE A 276 10.82 -26.42 3.00
CA PHE A 276 9.95 -25.88 1.97
C PHE A 276 10.39 -26.27 0.56
N GLU A 277 11.71 -26.33 0.31
CA GLU A 277 12.21 -26.57 -1.03
C GLU A 277 11.99 -28.03 -1.46
N LYS A 278 12.06 -28.97 -0.50
CA LYS A 278 11.74 -30.38 -0.77
C LYS A 278 10.23 -30.59 -0.90
N PHE A 279 9.43 -29.96 -0.03
CA PHE A 279 7.98 -30.12 -0.02
C PHE A 279 7.33 -29.56 -1.30
N PHE A 280 7.79 -28.40 -1.77
CA PHE A 280 7.24 -27.70 -2.94
C PHE A 280 7.96 -27.99 -4.26
N HIS A 281 8.81 -29.03 -4.29
CA HIS A 281 9.59 -29.42 -5.48
C HIS A 281 10.40 -28.24 -6.06
N LEU A 282 11.00 -27.42 -5.18
CA LEU A 282 11.87 -26.30 -5.53
C LEU A 282 13.35 -26.72 -5.55
N ARG A 283 13.62 -27.99 -5.89
CA ARG A 283 14.98 -28.52 -6.08
C ARG A 283 15.03 -29.25 -7.42
N THR A 284 16.04 -28.93 -8.22
CA THR A 284 16.34 -29.63 -9.48
C THR A 284 17.82 -29.99 -9.51
N THR A 285 18.14 -31.18 -10.00
CA THR A 285 19.54 -31.62 -10.15
C THR A 285 20.09 -31.23 -11.53
N ILE A 286 21.31 -30.73 -11.55
CA ILE A 286 22.10 -30.44 -12.75
C ILE A 286 23.27 -31.43 -12.78
N SER A 287 23.48 -32.10 -13.91
CA SER A 287 24.55 -33.09 -14.09
C SER A 287 25.55 -32.62 -15.13
N THR A 288 26.85 -32.74 -14.85
CA THR A 288 27.93 -32.48 -15.83
C THR A 288 28.44 -33.76 -16.52
N SER A 289 27.75 -34.90 -16.33
CA SER A 289 28.24 -36.21 -16.75
C SER A 289 28.23 -36.47 -18.28
N ASN A 290 27.47 -35.71 -19.06
CA ASN A 290 27.21 -35.98 -20.47
C ASN A 290 27.57 -34.80 -21.39
N MET A 291 28.86 -34.44 -21.41
CA MET A 291 29.38 -33.37 -22.27
C MET A 291 30.04 -33.98 -23.51
N MET A 292 29.24 -34.21 -24.56
CA MET A 292 29.69 -34.71 -25.86
C MET A 292 29.74 -33.55 -26.85
N LEU A 293 30.91 -33.23 -27.41
CA LEU A 293 31.09 -32.12 -28.36
C LEU A 293 31.95 -32.55 -29.55
N PHE A 294 31.81 -31.85 -30.68
CA PHE A 294 32.74 -32.00 -31.79
C PHE A 294 34.05 -31.25 -31.49
N ASP A 295 35.18 -31.90 -31.68
CA ASP A 295 36.50 -31.25 -31.67
C ASP A 295 36.68 -30.32 -32.90
N ALA A 296 37.84 -29.66 -33.02
CA ALA A 296 38.16 -28.79 -34.16
C ALA A 296 38.19 -29.56 -35.50
N ASP A 297 38.48 -30.86 -35.45
CA ASP A 297 38.58 -31.75 -36.60
C ASP A 297 37.23 -32.32 -37.06
N GLY A 298 36.20 -32.25 -36.20
CA GLY A 298 34.86 -32.76 -36.46
C GLY A 298 34.59 -34.17 -35.92
N ASN A 299 35.45 -34.69 -35.02
CA ASN A 299 35.20 -35.94 -34.31
C ASN A 299 34.46 -35.68 -32.99
N ILE A 300 33.62 -36.62 -32.56
CA ILE A 300 32.89 -36.52 -31.29
C ILE A 300 33.82 -36.96 -30.16
N LYS A 301 33.97 -36.10 -29.15
CA LYS A 301 34.75 -36.36 -27.94
C LYS A 301 33.89 -36.14 -26.69
N LYS A 302 34.11 -36.98 -25.67
CA LYS A 302 33.53 -36.82 -24.33
C LYS A 302 34.47 -36.00 -23.46
N TYR A 303 33.92 -35.05 -22.73
CA TYR A 303 34.62 -34.24 -21.74
C TYR A 303 34.09 -34.60 -20.35
N GLU A 304 34.99 -34.85 -19.40
CA GLU A 304 34.63 -35.21 -18.02
C GLU A 304 34.42 -33.96 -17.14
N SER A 305 35.12 -32.87 -17.46
CA SER A 305 35.07 -31.61 -16.71
C SER A 305 34.98 -30.40 -17.65
N PRO A 306 34.38 -29.28 -17.20
CA PRO A 306 34.38 -28.03 -17.98
C PRO A 306 35.81 -27.49 -18.16
N GLU A 307 36.73 -27.76 -17.24
CA GLU A 307 38.13 -27.36 -17.35
C GLU A 307 38.83 -28.06 -18.52
N ASP A 308 38.48 -29.31 -18.83
CA ASP A 308 39.02 -30.03 -20.00
C ASP A 308 38.59 -29.38 -21.33
N ILE A 309 37.39 -28.81 -21.37
CA ILE A 309 36.92 -28.02 -22.53
C ILE A 309 37.79 -26.77 -22.71
N ILE A 310 38.11 -26.07 -21.62
CA ILE A 310 38.96 -24.86 -21.69
C ILE A 310 40.40 -25.23 -22.10
N LYS A 311 40.95 -26.32 -21.57
CA LYS A 311 42.29 -26.83 -21.95
C LYS A 311 42.38 -27.19 -23.42
N GLU A 312 41.31 -27.71 -24.03
CA GLU A 312 41.27 -27.99 -25.46
C GLU A 312 41.09 -26.73 -26.31
N PHE A 313 40.27 -25.79 -25.84
CA PHE A 313 39.99 -24.53 -26.52
C PHE A 313 41.21 -23.57 -26.57
N ALA A 314 41.95 -23.45 -25.46
CA ALA A 314 42.99 -22.42 -25.32
C ALA A 314 44.13 -22.52 -26.35
N PRO A 315 44.70 -23.71 -26.66
CA PRO A 315 45.71 -23.84 -27.71
C PRO A 315 45.20 -23.45 -29.10
N ILE A 316 43.96 -23.83 -29.44
CA ILE A 316 43.32 -23.48 -30.71
C ILE A 316 43.19 -21.97 -30.84
N ARG A 317 42.77 -21.30 -29.74
CA ARG A 317 42.64 -19.84 -29.72
C ARG A 317 43.98 -19.13 -29.85
N LEU A 318 45.04 -19.62 -29.19
CA LEU A 318 46.40 -19.08 -29.29
C LEU A 318 46.97 -19.21 -30.71
N GLU A 319 46.75 -20.34 -31.37
CA GLU A 319 47.16 -20.53 -32.77
C GLU A 319 46.48 -19.52 -33.70
N LEU A 320 45.18 -19.24 -33.47
CA LEU A 320 44.47 -18.24 -34.25
C LEU A 320 44.96 -16.81 -33.96
N TYR A 321 45.33 -16.49 -32.71
CA TYR A 321 45.97 -15.21 -32.40
C TYR A 321 47.30 -15.02 -33.13
N GLN A 322 48.09 -16.09 -33.28
CA GLN A 322 49.31 -16.05 -34.09
C GLN A 322 48.98 -15.75 -35.56
N LYS A 323 48.01 -16.47 -36.15
CA LYS A 323 47.53 -16.20 -37.53
C LYS A 323 47.02 -14.77 -37.70
N ARG A 324 46.26 -14.24 -36.72
CA ARG A 324 45.79 -12.85 -36.70
C ARG A 324 46.94 -11.86 -36.63
N LYS A 325 47.92 -12.07 -35.74
CA LYS A 325 49.09 -11.21 -35.62
C LYS A 325 49.85 -11.16 -36.94
N ASP A 326 50.09 -12.31 -37.56
CA ASP A 326 50.81 -12.41 -38.85
C ASP A 326 50.04 -11.69 -39.97
N HIS A 327 48.72 -11.86 -40.05
CA HIS A 327 47.87 -11.15 -41.01
C HIS A 327 47.90 -9.63 -40.80
N GLN A 328 47.81 -9.16 -39.55
CA GLN A 328 47.83 -7.73 -39.22
C GLN A 328 49.19 -7.10 -39.47
N VAL A 329 50.27 -7.80 -39.14
CA VAL A 329 51.64 -7.39 -39.46
C VAL A 329 51.80 -7.28 -40.97
N GLY A 330 51.42 -8.31 -41.74
CA GLY A 330 51.50 -8.28 -43.20
C GLY A 330 50.66 -7.16 -43.83
N LYS A 331 49.47 -6.88 -43.28
CA LYS A 331 48.63 -5.76 -43.72
C LYS A 331 49.28 -4.41 -43.45
N LEU A 332 49.83 -4.20 -42.25
CA LEU A 332 50.52 -2.94 -41.90
C LEU A 332 51.80 -2.76 -42.70
N GLU A 333 52.57 -3.83 -42.93
CA GLU A 333 53.76 -3.80 -43.80
C GLU A 333 53.41 -3.42 -45.23
N ARG A 334 52.33 -4.00 -45.78
CA ARG A 334 51.80 -3.64 -47.10
C ARG A 334 51.36 -2.17 -47.15
N GLU A 335 50.58 -1.69 -46.19
CA GLU A 335 50.13 -0.29 -46.12
C GLU A 335 51.33 0.68 -46.01
N MET A 336 52.32 0.35 -45.18
CA MET A 336 53.54 1.13 -45.00
C MET A 336 54.37 1.17 -46.28
N ALA A 337 54.50 0.04 -47.00
CA ALA A 337 55.17 -0.01 -48.30
C ALA A 337 54.47 0.90 -49.33
N VAL A 338 53.14 0.88 -49.41
CA VAL A 338 52.37 1.76 -50.30
C VAL A 338 52.58 3.24 -49.94
N ILE A 339 52.53 3.59 -48.65
CA ILE A 339 52.75 4.98 -48.19
C ILE A 339 54.19 5.42 -48.45
N SER A 340 55.18 4.55 -48.20
CA SER A 340 56.60 4.82 -48.47
C SER A 340 56.85 5.10 -49.95
N ASN A 341 56.25 4.31 -50.85
CA ASN A 341 56.32 4.55 -52.29
C ASN A 341 55.63 5.85 -52.71
N ARG A 342 54.45 6.17 -52.14
CA ARG A 342 53.77 7.46 -52.39
C ARG A 342 54.60 8.65 -51.91
N LEU A 343 55.18 8.56 -50.72
CA LEU A 343 56.04 9.59 -50.14
C LEU A 343 57.27 9.83 -51.02
N LYS A 344 57.95 8.76 -51.45
CA LYS A 344 59.08 8.83 -52.39
C LYS A 344 58.66 9.51 -53.70
N PHE A 345 57.54 9.09 -54.30
CA PHE A 345 57.04 9.65 -55.55
C PHE A 345 56.73 11.15 -55.43
N VAL A 346 55.90 11.55 -54.45
CA VAL A 346 55.54 12.95 -54.26
C VAL A 346 56.76 13.80 -53.96
N ARG A 347 57.67 13.33 -53.09
CA ARG A 347 58.93 14.03 -52.78
C ARG A 347 59.79 14.20 -54.03
N MET A 348 59.91 13.18 -54.88
CA MET A 348 60.66 13.26 -56.14
C MET A 348 60.05 14.26 -57.12
N VAL A 349 58.72 14.35 -57.20
CA VAL A 349 58.04 15.31 -58.09
C VAL A 349 58.19 16.75 -57.57
N VAL A 350 58.03 16.97 -56.25
CA VAL A 350 58.16 18.31 -55.65
C VAL A 350 59.61 18.83 -55.67
N THR A 351 60.60 17.93 -55.63
CA THR A 351 62.03 18.28 -55.71
C THR A 351 62.59 18.29 -57.14
N ASP A 352 61.72 18.29 -58.16
CA ASP A 352 62.06 18.25 -59.60
C ASP A 352 62.98 17.08 -60.01
N GLN A 353 63.01 16.00 -59.21
CA GLN A 353 63.78 14.79 -59.52
C GLN A 353 63.04 13.84 -60.46
N LEU A 354 61.73 14.00 -60.64
CA LEU A 354 60.91 13.20 -61.54
C LEU A 354 59.91 14.10 -62.26
N ASP A 355 60.12 14.31 -63.55
CA ASP A 355 59.19 15.06 -64.40
C ASP A 355 58.14 14.12 -64.99
N VAL A 356 56.88 14.44 -64.70
CA VAL A 356 55.69 13.67 -65.09
C VAL A 356 54.97 14.33 -66.29
N GLU A 357 55.33 15.56 -66.65
CA GLU A 357 54.63 16.32 -67.69
C GLU A 357 55.06 15.87 -69.10
N LYS A 358 54.08 15.65 -70.00
CA LYS A 358 54.31 15.34 -71.43
C LYS A 358 55.20 14.10 -71.73
N ARG A 359 55.40 13.19 -70.78
CA ARG A 359 56.17 11.94 -70.96
C ARG A 359 55.29 10.76 -71.41
N LYS A 360 55.88 9.81 -72.14
CA LYS A 360 55.22 8.53 -72.45
C LYS A 360 55.14 7.66 -71.20
N THR A 361 53.97 7.08 -70.95
CA THR A 361 53.69 6.29 -69.73
C THR A 361 54.63 5.10 -69.53
N GLY A 362 55.03 4.38 -70.59
CA GLY A 362 55.98 3.26 -70.47
C GLY A 362 57.41 3.66 -70.09
N GLU A 363 57.88 4.83 -70.57
CA GLU A 363 59.19 5.38 -70.22
C GLU A 363 59.20 5.87 -68.76
N LEU A 364 58.12 6.55 -68.35
CA LEU A 364 57.92 7.01 -66.97
C LEU A 364 57.91 5.82 -65.99
N CYS A 365 57.16 4.76 -66.28
CA CYS A 365 57.11 3.58 -65.42
C CYS A 365 58.50 2.90 -65.30
N SER A 366 59.29 2.90 -66.36
CA SER A 366 60.66 2.36 -66.34
C SER A 366 61.63 3.22 -65.53
N GLU A 367 61.46 4.54 -65.58
CA GLU A 367 62.23 5.47 -64.75
C GLU A 367 61.85 5.36 -63.26
N MET A 368 60.56 5.24 -62.95
CA MET A 368 60.06 5.01 -61.59
C MET A 368 60.64 3.74 -60.97
N HIS A 369 60.65 2.64 -61.74
CA HIS A 369 61.24 1.38 -61.30
C HIS A 369 62.74 1.53 -61.01
N ARG A 370 63.48 2.20 -61.91
CA ARG A 370 64.93 2.47 -61.73
C ARG A 370 65.22 3.32 -60.49
N LYS A 371 64.30 4.21 -60.12
CA LYS A 371 64.38 5.04 -58.90
C LYS A 371 63.92 4.30 -57.63
N GLY A 372 63.64 3.00 -57.71
CA GLY A 372 63.31 2.15 -56.57
C GLY A 372 61.87 2.28 -56.08
N LEU A 373 60.94 2.71 -56.95
CA LEU A 373 59.51 2.61 -56.70
C LEU A 373 59.03 1.20 -57.08
N GLN A 374 58.24 0.59 -56.19
CA GLN A 374 57.74 -0.76 -56.35
C GLN A 374 56.36 -0.77 -57.01
N THR A 375 56.07 -1.81 -57.78
CA THR A 375 54.73 -2.10 -58.29
C THR A 375 53.85 -2.69 -57.19
N MET A 376 52.52 -2.63 -57.35
CA MET A 376 51.60 -3.25 -56.37
C MET A 376 51.83 -4.77 -56.24
N SER A 377 52.17 -5.45 -57.33
CA SER A 377 52.48 -6.89 -57.30
C SER A 377 53.73 -7.21 -56.49
N GLU A 378 54.76 -6.37 -56.55
CA GLU A 378 55.98 -6.54 -55.74
C GLU A 378 55.73 -6.26 -54.26
N ILE A 379 54.89 -5.28 -53.94
CA ILE A 379 54.45 -4.99 -52.56
C ILE A 379 53.67 -6.20 -51.99
N ASP A 380 52.96 -6.93 -52.85
CA ASP A 380 52.16 -8.10 -52.47
C ASP A 380 52.97 -9.41 -52.42
N GLY A 381 54.28 -9.35 -52.63
CA GLY A 381 55.16 -10.53 -52.67
C GLY A 381 55.04 -11.37 -53.94
N GLY A 382 54.38 -10.85 -54.98
CA GLY A 382 54.31 -11.45 -56.30
C GLY A 382 55.60 -11.29 -57.11
N PRO A 383 55.77 -12.03 -58.22
CA PRO A 383 56.94 -11.91 -59.07
C PRO A 383 57.06 -10.49 -59.63
N PRO A 384 58.29 -9.95 -59.78
CA PRO A 384 58.50 -8.65 -60.42
C PRO A 384 57.91 -8.69 -61.83
N VAL A 385 56.96 -7.80 -62.10
CA VAL A 385 56.28 -7.74 -63.39
C VAL A 385 57.30 -7.36 -64.46
N LYS A 386 57.50 -8.24 -65.46
CA LYS A 386 58.52 -8.07 -66.50
C LYS A 386 58.33 -6.82 -67.38
N ASP A 387 57.15 -6.24 -67.37
CA ASP A 387 56.85 -5.00 -68.07
C ASP A 387 56.48 -3.94 -67.03
N ASN A 388 57.22 -2.83 -67.02
CA ASN A 388 56.89 -1.58 -66.33
C ASN A 388 55.60 -0.99 -66.92
N THR A 389 54.49 -1.69 -66.71
CA THR A 389 53.18 -1.34 -67.23
C THR A 389 52.56 -0.24 -66.36
N PRO A 390 51.76 0.64 -66.97
CA PRO A 390 51.04 1.68 -66.24
C PRO A 390 50.14 1.12 -65.12
N ASP A 391 49.65 -0.12 -65.28
CA ASP A 391 48.77 -0.78 -64.32
C ASP A 391 49.48 -1.12 -63.00
N GLY A 392 50.77 -1.48 -63.04
CA GLY A 392 51.56 -1.77 -61.83
C GLY A 392 51.78 -0.55 -60.92
N TYR A 393 51.86 0.65 -61.52
CA TYR A 393 52.06 1.93 -60.82
C TYR A 393 50.78 2.77 -60.71
N LYS A 394 49.62 2.19 -61.03
CA LYS A 394 48.32 2.89 -61.03
C LYS A 394 48.05 3.63 -59.72
N TYR A 395 48.46 3.08 -58.58
CA TYR A 395 48.27 3.68 -57.25
C TYR A 395 49.08 4.97 -57.01
N LEU A 396 50.10 5.25 -57.84
CA LEU A 396 50.88 6.49 -57.86
C LEU A 396 50.40 7.41 -58.97
N LEU A 397 50.19 6.89 -60.19
CA LEU A 397 49.80 7.69 -61.36
C LEU A 397 48.35 8.19 -61.31
N SER A 398 47.48 7.55 -60.53
CA SER A 398 46.09 8.02 -60.31
C SER A 398 45.97 9.06 -59.19
N MET A 399 47.08 9.55 -58.64
CA MET A 399 47.08 10.61 -57.65
C MET A 399 46.62 11.93 -58.27
N LYS A 400 45.87 12.72 -57.48
CA LYS A 400 45.29 13.99 -57.94
C LYS A 400 46.37 15.07 -57.93
N LEU A 401 46.34 16.03 -58.86
CA LEU A 401 47.43 17.02 -59.02
C LEU A 401 47.77 17.80 -57.74
N TRP A 402 46.76 18.16 -56.95
CA TRP A 402 46.93 18.86 -55.66
C TRP A 402 47.59 18.02 -54.56
N SER A 403 47.80 16.72 -54.78
CA SER A 403 48.56 15.88 -53.85
C SER A 403 50.08 15.98 -54.06
N LEU A 404 50.51 16.76 -55.05
CA LEU A 404 51.91 17.07 -55.36
C LEU A 404 52.32 18.40 -54.70
N THR A 405 52.18 18.49 -53.38
CA THR A 405 52.55 19.68 -52.58
C THR A 405 53.40 19.27 -51.38
N ASP A 406 54.21 20.19 -50.85
CA ASP A 406 55.01 19.95 -49.63
C ASP A 406 54.13 19.61 -48.42
N ASP A 407 52.97 20.26 -48.29
CA ASP A 407 51.98 19.94 -47.26
C ASP A 407 51.57 18.46 -47.32
N LYS A 408 51.45 17.91 -48.53
CA LYS A 408 51.11 16.50 -48.71
C LYS A 408 52.27 15.57 -48.39
N VAL A 409 53.51 15.97 -48.67
CA VAL A 409 54.72 15.23 -48.24
C VAL A 409 54.74 15.11 -46.73
N ASN A 410 54.53 16.22 -46.00
CA ASN A 410 54.49 16.22 -44.54
C ASN A 410 53.34 15.35 -44.00
N SER A 411 52.16 15.44 -44.60
CA SER A 411 51.02 14.57 -44.25
C SER A 411 51.30 13.08 -44.49
N LEU A 412 51.95 12.72 -45.60
CA LEU A 412 52.32 11.33 -45.90
C LEU A 412 53.46 10.83 -45.00
N GLN A 413 54.40 11.70 -44.63
CA GLN A 413 55.46 11.40 -43.68
C GLN A 413 54.86 11.09 -42.30
N GLN A 414 53.95 11.93 -41.80
CA GLN A 414 53.25 11.65 -40.54
C GLN A 414 52.49 10.31 -40.60
N GLN A 415 51.76 10.05 -41.69
CA GLN A 415 51.06 8.77 -41.87
C GLN A 415 52.02 7.57 -41.91
N HIS A 416 53.20 7.73 -42.50
CA HIS A 416 54.23 6.71 -42.51
C HIS A 416 54.74 6.43 -41.09
N ASP A 417 55.06 7.49 -40.35
CA ASP A 417 55.63 7.39 -39.00
C ASP A 417 54.60 6.79 -38.01
N ASP A 418 53.33 7.20 -38.11
CA ASP A 418 52.23 6.63 -37.33
C ASP A 418 52.06 5.12 -37.60
N LYS A 419 52.15 4.71 -38.88
CA LYS A 419 52.03 3.29 -39.28
C LYS A 419 53.26 2.48 -38.88
N ALA A 420 54.45 3.05 -38.96
CA ALA A 420 55.68 2.42 -38.50
C ALA A 420 55.64 2.18 -36.99
N HIS A 421 55.20 3.17 -36.21
CA HIS A 421 55.03 3.03 -34.77
C HIS A 421 53.96 1.98 -34.41
N ALA A 422 52.84 1.94 -35.14
CA ALA A 422 51.81 0.91 -34.95
C ALA A 422 52.32 -0.50 -35.26
N LEU A 423 53.14 -0.66 -36.31
CA LEU A 423 53.76 -1.93 -36.67
C LEU A 423 54.77 -2.40 -35.62
N GLU A 424 55.62 -1.50 -35.13
CA GLU A 424 56.58 -1.78 -34.06
C GLU A 424 55.86 -2.22 -32.78
N THR A 425 54.82 -1.49 -32.40
CA THR A 425 53.97 -1.83 -31.24
C THR A 425 53.32 -3.21 -31.40
N LEU A 426 52.76 -3.51 -32.57
CA LEU A 426 52.13 -4.81 -32.83
C LEU A 426 53.15 -5.96 -32.82
N LYS A 427 54.34 -5.77 -33.39
CA LYS A 427 55.41 -6.77 -33.35
C LYS A 427 55.87 -7.05 -31.91
N ALA A 428 56.00 -6.00 -31.09
CA ALA A 428 56.36 -6.10 -29.68
C ALA A 428 55.27 -6.73 -28.80
N THR A 429 53.99 -6.59 -29.17
CA THR A 429 52.87 -7.18 -28.41
C THR A 429 52.86 -8.70 -28.55
N THR A 430 52.82 -9.43 -27.45
CA THR A 430 52.72 -10.91 -27.44
C THR A 430 51.29 -11.39 -27.74
N ILE A 431 51.12 -12.64 -28.18
CA ILE A 431 49.78 -13.18 -28.49
C ILE A 431 48.91 -13.28 -27.23
N GLU A 432 49.53 -13.53 -26.07
CA GLU A 432 48.89 -13.56 -24.76
C GLU A 432 48.38 -12.17 -24.36
N GLN A 433 49.17 -11.12 -24.61
CA GLN A 433 48.74 -9.73 -24.38
C GLN A 433 47.61 -9.32 -25.33
N MET A 434 47.62 -9.78 -26.59
CA MET A 434 46.51 -9.56 -27.51
C MET A 434 45.22 -10.21 -26.98
N TRP A 435 45.33 -11.44 -26.44
CA TRP A 435 44.19 -12.13 -25.85
C TRP A 435 43.68 -11.41 -24.59
N GLU A 436 44.57 -11.02 -23.67
CA GLU A 436 44.19 -10.27 -22.46
C GLU A 436 43.46 -8.97 -22.79
N LYS A 437 43.90 -8.25 -23.83
CA LYS A 437 43.22 -7.03 -24.31
C LYS A 437 41.80 -7.31 -24.81
N ASP A 438 41.59 -8.41 -25.51
CA ASP A 438 40.27 -8.80 -26.00
C ASP A 438 39.38 -9.33 -24.86
N LEU A 439 39.94 -10.02 -23.85
CA LEU A 439 39.22 -10.40 -22.63
C LEU A 439 38.76 -9.16 -21.84
N ALA A 440 39.63 -8.17 -21.67
CA ALA A 440 39.27 -6.90 -21.03
C ALA A 440 38.19 -6.14 -21.81
N ARG A 441 38.22 -6.20 -23.16
CA ARG A 441 37.16 -5.64 -24.01
C ARG A 441 35.83 -6.35 -23.81
N LEU A 442 35.86 -7.68 -23.64
CA LEU A 442 34.66 -8.47 -23.34
C LEU A 442 34.11 -8.13 -21.96
N GLU A 443 34.93 -8.05 -20.92
CA GLU A 443 34.48 -7.65 -19.58
C GLU A 443 33.81 -6.27 -19.59
N ALA A 444 34.41 -5.29 -20.25
CA ALA A 444 33.82 -3.96 -20.39
C ALA A 444 32.49 -3.98 -21.17
N ALA A 445 32.34 -4.88 -22.15
CA ALA A 445 31.08 -5.08 -22.86
C ALA A 445 30.02 -5.74 -21.97
N LEU A 446 30.40 -6.70 -21.12
CA LEU A 446 29.51 -7.33 -20.13
C LEU A 446 29.04 -6.32 -19.08
N ASP A 447 29.95 -5.51 -18.53
CA ASP A 447 29.62 -4.44 -17.57
C ASP A 447 28.60 -3.46 -18.17
N ALA A 448 28.74 -3.13 -19.45
CA ALA A 448 27.80 -2.25 -20.14
C ALA A 448 26.42 -2.90 -20.32
N CYS A 449 26.36 -4.19 -20.66
CA CYS A 449 25.10 -4.93 -20.75
C CYS A 449 24.41 -5.02 -19.38
N ASP A 450 25.15 -5.35 -18.32
CA ASP A 450 24.60 -5.44 -16.96
C ASP A 450 24.07 -4.09 -16.47
N ALA A 451 24.72 -2.97 -16.84
CA ALA A 451 24.26 -1.62 -16.53
C ALA A 451 23.00 -1.22 -17.32
N GLU A 452 22.82 -1.69 -18.55
CA GLU A 452 21.59 -1.50 -19.32
C GLU A 452 20.43 -2.28 -18.69
N ASP A 453 20.64 -3.55 -18.37
CA ASP A 453 19.62 -4.40 -17.73
C ASP A 453 19.20 -3.86 -16.36
N ALA A 454 20.14 -3.34 -15.55
CA ALA A 454 19.82 -2.72 -14.27
C ALA A 454 18.90 -1.49 -14.41
N LYS A 455 19.10 -0.68 -15.44
CA LYS A 455 18.24 0.50 -15.73
C LYS A 455 16.85 0.07 -16.20
N GLU A 456 16.77 -0.96 -17.03
CA GLU A 456 15.50 -1.52 -17.47
C GLU A 456 14.71 -2.12 -16.30
N ALA A 457 15.38 -2.87 -15.42
CA ALA A 457 14.78 -3.44 -14.21
C ALA A 457 14.27 -2.34 -13.25
N GLU A 458 15.04 -1.27 -13.03
CA GLU A 458 14.60 -0.15 -12.19
C GLU A 458 13.38 0.57 -12.79
N SER A 459 13.37 0.77 -14.11
CA SER A 459 12.27 1.40 -14.84
C SER A 459 11.00 0.54 -14.76
N ALA A 460 11.12 -0.77 -14.98
CA ALA A 460 10.04 -1.73 -14.84
C ALA A 460 9.51 -1.77 -13.39
N ALA A 461 10.38 -1.75 -12.39
CA ALA A 461 9.98 -1.71 -10.98
C ALA A 461 9.23 -0.41 -10.62
N LYS A 462 9.62 0.75 -11.17
CA LYS A 462 8.89 2.02 -11.01
C LYS A 462 7.51 1.95 -11.66
N LEU A 463 7.40 1.40 -12.86
CA LEU A 463 6.12 1.16 -13.54
C LEU A 463 5.21 0.21 -12.75
N ALA A 464 5.76 -0.88 -12.22
CA ALA A 464 5.02 -1.83 -11.39
C ALA A 464 4.51 -1.20 -10.08
N ARG A 465 5.34 -0.40 -9.39
CA ARG A 465 4.91 0.37 -8.20
C ARG A 465 3.78 1.34 -8.52
N LYS A 466 3.87 2.05 -9.64
CA LYS A 466 2.82 2.97 -10.10
C LYS A 466 1.53 2.23 -10.49
N ALA A 467 1.63 1.02 -11.04
CA ALA A 467 0.48 0.17 -11.34
C ALA A 467 -0.18 -0.36 -10.06
N MET A 468 0.61 -0.75 -9.04
CA MET A 468 0.11 -1.14 -7.71
C MET A 468 -0.60 0.03 -7.00
N ASP A 469 -0.11 1.26 -7.13
CA ASP A 469 -0.77 2.45 -6.56
C ASP A 469 -2.11 2.79 -7.26
N ASN A 470 -2.25 2.44 -8.54
CA ASN A 470 -3.44 2.75 -9.35
C ASN A 470 -4.50 1.64 -9.35
N SER A 471 -4.21 0.45 -8.83
CA SER A 471 -5.23 -0.60 -8.69
C SER A 471 -6.09 -0.32 -7.47
N ASP A 472 -7.31 0.17 -7.69
CA ASP A 472 -8.38 0.32 -6.68
C ASP A 472 -8.83 -1.03 -6.04
N ASP A 473 -8.19 -2.15 -6.44
CA ASP A 473 -8.49 -3.52 -6.03
C ASP A 473 -7.64 -4.00 -4.83
N PHE A 474 -6.66 -3.21 -4.39
CA PHE A 474 -6.10 -3.42 -3.05
C PHE A 474 -7.08 -2.87 -2.02
N LEU A 475 -7.60 -3.78 -1.20
CA LEU A 475 -8.37 -3.53 0.02
C LEU A 475 -7.50 -2.78 1.06
N VAL A 476 -7.17 -1.52 0.77
CA VAL A 476 -6.53 -0.57 1.70
C VAL A 476 -7.61 -0.10 2.67
N ASN A 477 -7.34 -0.18 3.97
CA ASN A 477 -8.27 0.24 5.03
C ASN A 477 -8.43 1.76 5.04
N LYS A 478 -9.19 2.31 4.10
CA LYS A 478 -9.34 3.75 3.90
C LYS A 478 -10.43 4.29 4.84
N GLN A 479 -10.25 5.50 5.35
CA GLN A 479 -11.22 6.18 6.20
C GLN A 479 -12.47 6.58 5.41
N CYS A 480 -13.63 6.45 6.04
CA CYS A 480 -14.94 6.79 5.48
C CYS A 480 -15.90 7.30 6.57
N VAL A 481 -17.00 7.89 6.10
CA VAL A 481 -18.08 8.43 6.93
C VAL A 481 -19.35 7.63 6.63
N LEU A 482 -19.96 7.07 7.66
CA LEU A 482 -21.27 6.44 7.61
C LEU A 482 -22.34 7.47 7.94
N VAL A 483 -23.38 7.51 7.12
CA VAL A 483 -24.54 8.40 7.28
C VAL A 483 -25.76 7.52 7.47
N LEU A 484 -26.48 7.74 8.58
CA LEU A 484 -27.70 7.03 8.95
C LEU A 484 -28.88 8.00 8.97
N ASN A 485 -29.97 7.63 8.30
CA ASN A 485 -31.24 8.37 8.28
C ASN A 485 -32.24 7.78 9.29
N ASN A 486 -33.29 8.53 9.63
CA ASN A 486 -34.35 8.10 10.56
C ASN A 486 -35.11 6.86 10.08
N ASN A 487 -35.20 6.66 8.76
CA ASN A 487 -35.75 5.45 8.15
C ASN A 487 -34.75 4.30 8.03
N TYR A 488 -33.71 4.25 8.88
CA TYR A 488 -32.65 3.23 8.86
C TYR A 488 -31.91 3.11 7.51
N GLY A 489 -31.92 4.17 6.71
CA GLY A 489 -31.11 4.26 5.50
C GLY A 489 -29.65 4.52 5.88
N ILE A 490 -28.74 3.61 5.55
CA ILE A 490 -27.30 3.72 5.76
C ILE A 490 -26.54 3.84 4.44
N LYS A 491 -25.51 4.68 4.42
CA LYS A 491 -24.56 4.79 3.31
C LYS A 491 -23.16 5.11 3.80
N ARG A 492 -22.14 4.68 3.04
CA ARG A 492 -20.74 4.99 3.28
C ARG A 492 -20.26 6.03 2.27
N VAL A 493 -19.56 7.07 2.71
CA VAL A 493 -19.01 8.15 1.86
C VAL A 493 -17.53 8.33 2.17
N ARG A 494 -16.68 8.52 1.16
CA ARG A 494 -15.26 8.85 1.38
C ARG A 494 -15.12 10.20 2.09
N THR A 495 -14.20 10.30 3.04
CA THR A 495 -13.95 11.53 3.81
C THR A 495 -13.65 12.74 2.91
N ASN A 496 -12.89 12.55 1.83
CA ASN A 496 -12.57 13.62 0.87
C ASN A 496 -13.81 14.11 0.12
N THR A 497 -14.65 13.19 -0.35
CA THR A 497 -15.92 13.51 -1.01
C THR A 497 -16.88 14.21 -0.06
N TRP A 498 -16.96 13.74 1.19
CA TRP A 498 -17.75 14.36 2.25
C TRP A 498 -17.27 15.80 2.55
N LYS A 499 -15.95 16.03 2.62
CA LYS A 499 -15.34 17.36 2.81
C LYS A 499 -15.55 18.28 1.60
N ALA A 500 -15.49 17.77 0.37
CA ALA A 500 -15.63 18.56 -0.85
C ALA A 500 -17.05 19.11 -1.06
N THR A 501 -18.08 18.29 -0.79
CA THR A 501 -19.49 18.74 -0.79
C THR A 501 -19.76 19.85 0.25
N ARG A 502 -18.84 20.01 1.22
CA ARG A 502 -18.93 20.92 2.37
C ARG A 502 -18.32 22.31 2.16
N LYS A 503 -17.56 22.53 1.08
CA LYS A 503 -16.86 23.81 0.78
C LYS A 503 -17.73 24.85 0.02
N GLY A 504 -19.01 24.59 -0.21
CA GLY A 504 -19.94 25.58 -0.80
C GLY A 504 -20.27 26.72 0.18
N ASN A 505 -20.00 27.97 -0.24
CA ASN A 505 -20.11 29.20 0.56
C ASN A 505 -21.48 29.43 1.25
N MET A 506 -21.41 29.76 2.55
CA MET A 506 -22.48 30.37 3.35
C MET A 506 -22.69 31.85 2.96
N SER A 507 -23.47 32.12 1.92
CA SER A 507 -24.21 33.39 1.81
C SER A 507 -25.41 33.20 0.90
N GLY A 508 -26.58 32.99 1.49
CA GLY A 508 -27.81 32.85 0.73
C GLY A 508 -28.67 31.74 1.27
N ASN A 509 -29.88 32.12 1.64
CA ASN A 509 -30.99 31.26 1.98
C ASN A 509 -31.30 30.36 0.76
N LYS A 510 -30.64 29.20 0.61
CA LYS A 510 -30.97 28.07 -0.29
C LYS A 510 -29.89 26.96 -0.21
N GLY A 511 -30.30 25.72 0.04
CA GLY A 511 -29.45 24.52 -0.12
C GLY A 511 -29.55 23.53 1.02
N SER A 512 -30.62 22.73 1.04
CA SER A 512 -30.67 21.48 1.82
C SER A 512 -29.74 20.44 1.19
N LEU A 513 -29.11 19.57 2.01
CA LEU A 513 -28.33 18.40 1.53
C LEU A 513 -29.19 17.42 0.70
N LEU A 514 -30.52 17.59 0.72
CA LEU A 514 -31.55 16.74 0.13
C LEU A 514 -32.35 17.43 -1.00
N ASP A 515 -32.00 18.65 -1.43
CA ASP A 515 -32.68 19.30 -2.55
C ASP A 515 -32.36 18.58 -3.88
N LYS A 516 -33.23 17.68 -4.32
CA LYS A 516 -33.22 17.13 -5.69
C LYS A 516 -33.62 18.23 -6.67
N LYS A 517 -32.64 18.96 -7.22
CA LYS A 517 -32.86 19.69 -8.47
C LYS A 517 -32.61 18.76 -9.66
N LYS A 518 -33.71 18.42 -10.34
CA LYS A 518 -33.82 17.75 -11.63
C LYS A 518 -32.72 18.24 -12.60
N ALA A 519 -31.84 17.34 -13.01
CA ALA A 519 -30.97 17.52 -14.16
C ALA A 519 -31.38 16.47 -15.18
N ASP A 520 -32.14 16.90 -16.19
CA ASP A 520 -31.96 16.47 -17.58
C ASP A 520 -32.82 17.38 -18.47
N LYS A 521 -32.16 18.13 -19.34
CA LYS A 521 -32.78 18.80 -20.49
C LYS A 521 -32.27 18.02 -21.70
N PRO A 522 -33.11 17.22 -22.39
CA PRO A 522 -32.72 16.69 -23.68
C PRO A 522 -32.77 17.82 -24.69
N THR A 523 -31.78 17.87 -25.57
CA THR A 523 -31.83 18.61 -26.83
C THR A 523 -32.94 18.01 -27.71
N GLY A 524 -33.93 18.82 -28.05
CA GLY A 524 -34.98 18.49 -29.02
C GLY A 524 -35.94 19.67 -29.14
N ASP A 525 -36.02 20.25 -30.34
CA ASP A 525 -36.98 21.27 -30.75
C ASP A 525 -38.43 20.72 -30.67
N GLY A 526 -39.38 21.55 -30.24
CA GLY A 526 -40.82 21.24 -30.31
C GLY A 526 -41.69 21.96 -29.26
N ASP A 527 -42.31 23.04 -29.73
CA ASP A 527 -43.61 23.66 -29.42
C ASP A 527 -44.42 23.40 -28.12
N GLU A 528 -44.93 24.54 -27.61
CA GLU A 528 -46.20 24.86 -26.90
C GLU A 528 -46.73 24.04 -25.69
N GLY A 529 -47.05 24.79 -24.62
CA GLY A 529 -47.96 24.37 -23.54
C GLY A 529 -47.72 25.05 -22.19
N GLU A 530 -48.36 26.20 -21.93
CA GLU A 530 -48.68 26.67 -20.58
C GLU A 530 -49.69 25.73 -19.92
N GLU A 531 -49.42 25.25 -18.70
CA GLU A 531 -50.40 25.01 -17.63
C GLU A 531 -49.73 24.38 -16.40
N GLY A 532 -50.14 24.81 -15.18
CA GLY A 532 -49.90 24.07 -13.94
C GLY A 532 -48.87 24.67 -12.97
N ALA A 533 -49.15 25.86 -12.43
CA ALA A 533 -48.69 26.22 -11.10
C ALA A 533 -49.65 25.59 -10.09
N ASP A 534 -49.22 24.53 -9.41
CA ASP A 534 -49.61 24.12 -8.05
C ASP A 534 -49.22 22.65 -7.84
N GLU A 535 -48.17 22.42 -7.04
CA GLU A 535 -47.93 21.26 -6.16
C GLU A 535 -46.48 21.31 -5.66
N LEU A 536 -46.27 22.08 -4.57
CA LEU A 536 -45.10 21.90 -3.72
C LEU A 536 -45.32 20.59 -2.94
N GLU A 537 -44.79 19.48 -3.45
CA GLU A 537 -44.73 18.22 -2.70
C GLU A 537 -44.06 18.45 -1.34
N GLU A 538 -44.80 18.18 -0.26
CA GLU A 538 -44.23 18.09 1.09
C GLU A 538 -43.10 17.06 1.08
N ILE A 539 -41.87 17.50 1.34
CA ILE A 539 -40.75 16.59 1.62
C ILE A 539 -41.16 15.78 2.85
N GLY A 540 -41.44 14.49 2.64
CA GLY A 540 -41.84 13.56 3.69
C GLY A 540 -40.84 13.60 4.85
N GLN A 541 -41.33 13.48 6.08
CA GLN A 541 -40.56 13.44 7.34
C GLN A 541 -39.51 12.28 7.42
N GLU A 542 -39.35 11.55 6.32
CA GLU A 542 -38.76 10.22 6.18
C GLU A 542 -37.26 10.21 5.82
N GLU A 543 -36.70 11.31 5.32
CA GLU A 543 -35.27 11.43 4.97
C GLU A 543 -34.43 12.25 5.98
N ALA A 544 -34.96 12.50 7.19
CA ALA A 544 -34.21 13.24 8.21
C ALA A 544 -32.99 12.44 8.74
N LEU A 545 -31.88 13.13 8.98
CA LEU A 545 -30.61 12.55 9.45
C LEU A 545 -30.72 12.04 10.90
N ALA A 546 -30.41 10.76 11.13
CA ALA A 546 -30.38 10.14 12.47
C ALA A 546 -28.99 10.20 13.11
N GLY A 547 -27.93 9.97 12.34
CA GLY A 547 -26.57 9.91 12.87
C GLY A 547 -25.48 9.91 11.80
N VAL A 548 -24.28 10.31 12.19
CA VAL A 548 -23.07 10.29 11.34
C VAL A 548 -21.93 9.70 12.15
N PHE A 549 -21.24 8.71 11.59
CA PHE A 549 -20.16 7.98 12.27
C PHE A 549 -18.92 7.94 11.38
N CYS A 550 -17.73 8.08 11.98
CA CYS A 550 -16.46 7.89 11.28
C CYS A 550 -15.97 6.44 11.50
N CYS A 551 -15.49 5.81 10.45
CA CYS A 551 -14.90 4.47 10.50
C CYS A 551 -13.92 4.26 9.34
N HIS A 552 -13.25 3.11 9.31
CA HIS A 552 -12.52 2.61 8.16
C HIS A 552 -13.25 1.46 7.49
N ASP A 553 -12.83 1.10 6.28
CA ASP A 553 -13.50 0.10 5.45
C ASP A 553 -13.62 -1.29 6.11
N PHE A 554 -12.66 -1.71 6.96
CA PHE A 554 -12.71 -3.00 7.67
C PHE A 554 -13.24 -2.92 9.10
N ASP A 555 -13.64 -1.75 9.57
CA ASP A 555 -14.14 -1.61 10.92
C ASP A 555 -15.48 -2.35 11.09
N ALA A 556 -15.69 -2.90 12.29
CA ALA A 556 -16.94 -3.56 12.63
C ALA A 556 -17.98 -2.53 13.09
N LEU A 557 -19.21 -2.72 12.62
CA LEU A 557 -20.37 -1.94 13.01
C LEU A 557 -21.23 -2.80 13.94
N LEU A 558 -21.39 -2.35 15.18
CA LEU A 558 -22.29 -2.96 16.15
C LEU A 558 -23.62 -2.19 16.13
N VAL A 559 -24.69 -2.90 15.75
CA VAL A 559 -26.04 -2.33 15.62
C VAL A 559 -26.89 -2.81 16.78
N PHE A 560 -27.43 -1.89 17.58
CA PHE A 560 -28.22 -2.19 18.78
C PHE A 560 -29.70 -1.86 18.58
N THR A 561 -30.60 -2.70 19.08
CA THR A 561 -32.07 -2.53 18.96
C THR A 561 -32.74 -2.14 20.28
N GLU A 562 -33.98 -1.66 20.26
CA GLU A 562 -34.68 -1.26 21.50
C GLU A 562 -34.88 -2.38 22.50
N HIS A 563 -34.93 -3.64 22.05
CA HIS A 563 -35.12 -4.80 22.91
C HIS A 563 -33.82 -5.33 23.53
N GLY A 564 -32.69 -4.65 23.29
CA GLY A 564 -31.40 -5.05 23.84
C GLY A 564 -30.72 -6.19 23.09
N MET A 565 -30.97 -6.30 21.77
CA MET A 565 -30.23 -7.17 20.86
C MET A 565 -29.13 -6.39 20.15
N ALA A 566 -28.04 -7.08 19.81
CA ALA A 566 -26.90 -6.54 19.08
C ALA A 566 -26.60 -7.39 17.85
N TYR A 567 -26.33 -6.73 16.73
CA TYR A 567 -25.93 -7.32 15.46
C TYR A 567 -24.54 -6.81 15.06
N ARG A 568 -23.83 -7.61 14.29
CA ARG A 568 -22.51 -7.25 13.75
C ARG A 568 -22.55 -7.20 12.23
N LEU A 569 -22.07 -6.10 11.67
CA LEU A 569 -21.86 -5.86 10.24
C LEU A 569 -20.43 -5.34 10.01
N GLN A 570 -19.86 -5.48 8.81
CA GLN A 570 -18.64 -4.77 8.44
C GLN A 570 -18.97 -3.46 7.72
N ALA A 571 -18.17 -2.42 7.93
CA ALA A 571 -18.33 -1.17 7.19
C ALA A 571 -18.21 -1.37 5.67
N LEU A 572 -17.45 -2.38 5.23
CA LEU A 572 -17.31 -2.76 3.83
C LEU A 572 -18.64 -3.20 3.20
N ASP A 573 -19.49 -3.87 3.98
CA ASP A 573 -20.80 -4.37 3.54
C ASP A 573 -21.76 -3.22 3.21
N VAL A 574 -21.52 -2.03 3.78
CA VAL A 574 -22.29 -0.82 3.49
C VAL A 574 -21.81 -0.22 2.14
N PRO A 575 -22.72 0.03 1.19
CA PRO A 575 -22.37 0.51 -0.13
C PRO A 575 -21.69 1.88 -0.10
N LEU A 576 -20.62 2.01 -0.88
CA LEU A 576 -19.88 3.26 -1.04
C LEU A 576 -20.61 4.18 -2.04
N ALA A 577 -21.14 5.29 -1.54
CA ALA A 577 -21.79 6.31 -2.33
C ALA A 577 -20.77 7.20 -3.06
N LYS A 578 -20.95 7.35 -4.38
CA LYS A 578 -20.12 8.23 -5.23
C LYS A 578 -20.30 9.72 -4.91
N LYS A 579 -21.45 10.11 -4.37
CA LYS A 579 -21.80 11.49 -3.96
C LYS A 579 -22.54 11.45 -2.62
N ALA A 580 -22.38 12.49 -1.80
CA ALA A 580 -23.06 12.56 -0.49
C ALA A 580 -24.60 12.60 -0.62
N SER A 581 -25.14 13.09 -1.74
CA SER A 581 -26.58 13.13 -2.05
C SER A 581 -27.16 11.84 -2.63
N ALA A 582 -26.36 10.78 -2.79
CA ALA A 582 -26.86 9.50 -3.30
C ALA A 582 -27.84 8.83 -2.31
N ALA A 583 -28.73 8.00 -2.85
CA ALA A 583 -29.70 7.23 -2.09
C ALA A 583 -29.03 6.31 -1.06
N SER A 584 -29.62 6.19 0.12
CA SER A 584 -29.16 5.31 1.19
C SER A 584 -29.77 3.91 1.04
N ALA A 585 -29.00 2.87 1.30
CA ALA A 585 -29.50 1.49 1.36
C ALA A 585 -30.11 1.22 2.75
N GLN A 586 -31.04 0.29 2.87
CA GLN A 586 -31.71 0.04 4.15
C GLN A 586 -30.85 -0.89 5.02
N VAL A 587 -30.70 -0.60 6.31
CA VAL A 587 -29.90 -1.45 7.23
C VAL A 587 -30.41 -2.90 7.26
N ARG A 588 -31.72 -3.10 7.12
CA ARG A 588 -32.38 -4.42 7.04
C ARG A 588 -31.93 -5.26 5.84
N ASP A 589 -31.51 -4.63 4.73
CA ASP A 589 -31.05 -5.34 3.53
C ASP A 589 -29.77 -6.15 3.85
N PHE A 590 -29.01 -5.69 4.85
CA PHE A 590 -27.77 -6.34 5.32
C PHE A 590 -27.97 -7.19 6.58
N LEU A 591 -29.11 -7.05 7.26
CA LEU A 591 -29.45 -7.76 8.50
C LEU A 591 -30.88 -8.32 8.43
N PRO A 592 -31.11 -9.44 7.71
CA PRO A 592 -32.46 -10.00 7.55
C PRO A 592 -33.13 -10.40 8.88
N GLU A 593 -32.34 -10.85 9.86
CA GLU A 593 -32.81 -11.20 11.21
C GLU A 593 -33.19 -9.98 12.08
N LEU A 594 -33.01 -8.75 11.58
CA LEU A 594 -33.45 -7.54 12.27
C LEU A 594 -34.98 -7.40 12.25
N GLY A 595 -35.65 -7.94 11.22
CA GLY A 595 -37.11 -7.87 11.08
C GLY A 595 -37.63 -6.42 11.13
N GLU A 596 -38.69 -6.20 11.91
CA GLU A 596 -39.28 -4.87 12.16
C GLU A 596 -38.71 -4.18 13.42
N HIS A 597 -37.68 -4.74 14.05
CA HIS A 597 -37.06 -4.13 15.22
C HIS A 597 -36.33 -2.84 14.83
N ARG A 598 -36.52 -1.78 15.61
CA ARG A 598 -35.88 -0.50 15.36
C ARG A 598 -34.46 -0.47 15.90
N VAL A 599 -33.59 0.14 15.10
CA VAL A 599 -32.19 0.42 15.45
C VAL A 599 -32.13 1.66 16.32
N VAL A 600 -31.47 1.51 17.47
CA VAL A 600 -31.32 2.56 18.48
C VAL A 600 -29.98 3.28 18.34
N SER A 601 -28.91 2.52 18.15
CA SER A 601 -27.55 3.06 18.10
C SER A 601 -26.63 2.18 17.27
N LEU A 602 -25.68 2.83 16.60
CA LEU A 602 -24.63 2.19 15.84
C LEU A 602 -23.28 2.57 16.45
N VAL A 603 -22.45 1.58 16.78
CA VAL A 603 -21.13 1.79 17.38
C VAL A 603 -20.07 1.24 16.43
N THR A 604 -19.12 2.09 16.03
CA THR A 604 -17.99 1.70 15.18
C THR A 604 -16.83 1.17 16.05
N VAL A 605 -16.28 0.03 15.68
CA VAL A 605 -15.16 -0.62 16.39
C VAL A 605 -14.03 -0.93 15.40
N PRO A 606 -12.81 -0.39 15.62
CA PRO A 606 -11.68 -0.67 14.76
C PRO A 606 -11.38 -2.17 14.64
N HIS A 607 -11.07 -2.63 13.42
CA HIS A 607 -10.86 -4.07 13.14
C HIS A 607 -9.82 -4.74 14.05
N GLY A 608 -8.71 -4.05 14.33
CA GLY A 608 -7.66 -4.55 15.24
C GLY A 608 -8.16 -4.72 16.68
N LYS A 609 -8.92 -3.75 17.19
CA LYS A 609 -9.44 -3.76 18.56
C LYS A 609 -10.50 -4.83 18.81
N LEU A 610 -11.16 -5.33 17.76
CA LEU A 610 -12.08 -6.46 17.88
C LEU A 610 -11.36 -7.82 17.77
N LYS A 611 -10.11 -7.86 17.24
CA LYS A 611 -9.30 -9.08 17.08
C LYS A 611 -8.36 -9.33 18.27
N ASP A 612 -7.86 -8.28 18.88
CA ASP A 612 -6.96 -8.35 20.04
C ASP A 612 -7.76 -8.23 21.34
N MET A 613 -7.30 -8.85 22.44
CA MET A 613 -7.91 -8.62 23.75
C MET A 613 -7.70 -7.16 24.14
N CYS A 614 -8.78 -6.41 24.35
CA CYS A 614 -8.72 -5.00 24.72
C CYS A 614 -9.59 -4.69 25.95
N ASP A 615 -9.14 -3.72 26.75
CA ASP A 615 -9.86 -3.25 27.95
C ASP A 615 -11.03 -2.30 27.62
N GLU A 616 -11.45 -2.23 26.35
CA GLU A 616 -12.58 -1.41 25.89
C GLU A 616 -13.91 -2.17 25.97
N PHE A 617 -14.98 -1.41 26.19
CA PHE A 617 -16.31 -1.96 26.41
C PHE A 617 -17.40 -1.05 25.83
N VAL A 618 -18.59 -1.61 25.66
CA VAL A 618 -19.80 -0.85 25.30
C VAL A 618 -20.62 -0.60 26.56
N VAL A 619 -20.97 0.67 26.77
CA VAL A 619 -21.91 1.10 27.80
C VAL A 619 -23.28 1.26 27.16
N LEU A 620 -24.25 0.50 27.65
CA LEU A 620 -25.64 0.49 27.21
C LEU A 620 -26.50 1.20 28.26
N VAL A 621 -27.37 2.12 27.85
CA VAL A 621 -28.21 2.92 28.75
C VAL A 621 -29.67 2.89 28.28
N SER A 622 -30.59 2.55 29.18
CA SER A 622 -32.03 2.48 28.93
C SER A 622 -32.74 3.80 29.20
N ALA A 623 -33.98 3.92 28.72
CA ALA A 623 -34.83 5.09 28.92
C ALA A 623 -35.13 5.38 30.41
N GLN A 624 -35.25 4.34 31.23
CA GLN A 624 -35.49 4.49 32.67
C GLN A 624 -34.22 4.78 33.51
N GLY A 625 -33.05 4.90 32.87
CA GLY A 625 -31.80 5.24 33.55
C GLY A 625 -31.04 4.03 34.12
N TYR A 626 -31.35 2.82 33.67
CA TYR A 626 -30.50 1.65 33.91
C TYR A 626 -29.34 1.66 32.92
N ALA A 627 -28.14 1.32 33.41
CA ALA A 627 -26.98 1.17 32.54
C ALA A 627 -26.30 -0.18 32.75
N LYS A 628 -25.67 -0.66 31.69
CA LYS A 628 -24.93 -1.91 31.64
C LYS A 628 -23.60 -1.72 30.92
N LYS A 629 -22.56 -2.37 31.45
CA LYS A 629 -21.22 -2.41 30.86
C LYS A 629 -20.96 -3.81 30.30
N VAL A 630 -20.61 -3.90 29.02
CA VAL A 630 -20.36 -5.16 28.30
C VAL A 630 -19.03 -5.08 27.56
N SER A 631 -18.10 -6.00 27.84
CA SER A 631 -16.79 -6.07 27.16
C SER A 631 -16.93 -6.28 25.64
N LEU A 632 -16.02 -5.67 24.88
CA LEU A 632 -15.95 -5.82 23.41
C LEU A 632 -15.70 -7.26 22.96
N ASP A 633 -15.01 -8.08 23.77
CA ASP A 633 -14.74 -9.49 23.47
C ASP A 633 -16.02 -10.31 23.25
N ARG A 634 -17.13 -9.88 23.87
CA ARG A 634 -18.42 -10.57 23.70
C ARG A 634 -19.01 -10.31 22.31
N PHE A 635 -18.78 -9.15 21.73
CA PHE A 635 -19.25 -8.81 20.39
C PHE A 635 -18.35 -9.40 19.30
N ARG A 636 -17.11 -9.78 19.63
CA ARG A 636 -16.20 -10.52 18.73
C ARG A 636 -16.77 -11.87 18.29
N GLY A 637 -17.42 -12.57 19.23
CA GLY A 637 -18.01 -13.90 18.99
C GLY A 637 -19.35 -13.89 18.24
N LEU A 638 -19.93 -12.73 17.97
CA LEU A 638 -21.16 -12.63 17.17
C LEU A 638 -20.84 -12.93 15.70
N ARG A 639 -21.59 -13.89 15.14
CA ARG A 639 -21.57 -14.15 13.70
C ARG A 639 -22.19 -12.96 12.97
N PRO A 640 -21.59 -12.50 11.85
CA PRO A 640 -22.20 -11.47 11.02
C PRO A 640 -23.64 -11.83 10.65
N GLY A 641 -24.56 -10.89 10.79
CA GLY A 641 -25.99 -11.09 10.50
C GLY A 641 -26.82 -11.73 11.61
N THR A 642 -26.21 -12.43 12.59
CA THR A 642 -26.97 -13.09 13.68
C THR A 642 -27.19 -12.18 14.88
N ALA A 643 -28.42 -12.19 15.42
CA ALA A 643 -28.77 -11.43 16.62
C ALA A 643 -28.16 -12.04 17.89
N GLY A 644 -27.49 -11.23 18.70
CA GLY A 644 -27.02 -11.61 20.04
C GLY A 644 -27.68 -10.80 21.14
N PRO A 645 -28.19 -11.40 22.24
CA PRO A 645 -28.65 -10.62 23.37
C PRO A 645 -27.48 -9.83 23.96
N CYS A 646 -27.74 -8.61 24.43
CA CYS A 646 -26.72 -7.80 25.12
C CYS A 646 -27.24 -7.14 26.40
N PHE A 647 -28.53 -6.83 26.47
CA PHE A 647 -29.16 -6.20 27.63
C PHE A 647 -30.57 -6.77 27.87
N LYS A 648 -30.73 -7.51 28.98
CA LYS A 648 -32.07 -7.88 29.47
C LYS A 648 -32.73 -6.66 30.12
N LEU A 649 -33.70 -6.07 29.42
CA LEU A 649 -34.47 -4.92 29.88
C LEU A 649 -35.57 -5.35 30.86
N VAL A 650 -35.99 -4.41 31.70
CA VAL A 650 -37.16 -4.57 32.59
C VAL A 650 -38.42 -4.37 31.74
N GLU A 651 -39.54 -4.96 32.16
CA GLU A 651 -40.83 -4.82 31.48
C GLU A 651 -41.21 -3.34 31.33
N GLY A 652 -41.47 -2.90 30.09
CA GLY A 652 -41.75 -1.50 29.76
C GLY A 652 -40.54 -0.55 29.65
N ASP A 653 -39.30 -1.07 29.73
CA ASP A 653 -38.08 -0.30 29.47
C ASP A 653 -37.55 -0.57 28.05
N GLU A 654 -36.86 0.41 27.47
CA GLU A 654 -36.28 0.33 26.13
C GLU A 654 -34.81 0.79 26.15
N LEU A 655 -33.95 0.13 25.35
CA LEU A 655 -32.59 0.60 25.13
C LEU A 655 -32.63 1.90 24.31
N LYS A 656 -31.86 2.92 24.70
CA LYS A 656 -31.82 4.22 24.01
C LYS A 656 -30.44 4.64 23.52
N TRP A 657 -29.38 4.25 24.23
CA TRP A 657 -28.03 4.68 23.87
C TRP A 657 -27.02 3.56 24.07
N ALA A 658 -26.06 3.48 23.16
CA ALA A 658 -24.89 2.63 23.24
C ALA A 658 -23.64 3.46 22.91
N HIS A 659 -22.62 3.42 23.77
CA HIS A 659 -21.38 4.14 23.53
C HIS A 659 -20.16 3.26 23.80
N ARG A 660 -19.15 3.36 22.95
CA ARG A 660 -17.82 2.78 23.21
C ARG A 660 -17.12 3.60 24.29
N ALA A 661 -16.53 2.92 25.27
CA ALA A 661 -15.80 3.56 26.36
C ALA A 661 -14.63 2.69 26.82
N GLY A 662 -13.62 3.35 27.40
CA GLY A 662 -12.48 2.70 28.03
C GLY A 662 -12.48 2.84 29.56
N PRO A 663 -11.49 2.26 30.26
CA PRO A 663 -11.41 2.23 31.71
C PRO A 663 -11.20 3.60 32.37
N ASN A 664 -10.72 4.58 31.60
CA ASN A 664 -10.49 5.97 32.00
C ASN A 664 -11.57 6.93 31.52
N CYS A 665 -12.73 6.41 31.13
CA CYS A 665 -13.88 7.22 30.73
C CYS A 665 -14.90 7.38 31.88
N ALA A 666 -15.78 8.37 31.74
CA ALA A 666 -16.93 8.60 32.60
C ALA A 666 -18.20 8.82 31.77
N LEU A 667 -19.28 8.13 32.14
CA LEU A 667 -20.60 8.29 31.56
C LEU A 667 -21.27 9.55 32.11
N VAL A 668 -21.66 10.46 31.22
CA VAL A 668 -22.42 11.67 31.54
C VAL A 668 -23.84 11.48 31.05
N MET A 669 -24.82 11.61 31.94
CA MET A 669 -26.25 11.44 31.65
C MET A 669 -27.00 12.73 31.95
N ALA A 670 -27.95 13.09 31.09
CA ALA A 670 -28.81 14.26 31.26
C ALA A 670 -30.29 13.85 31.26
N SER A 671 -31.09 14.50 32.12
CA SER A 671 -32.55 14.38 32.13
C SER A 671 -33.21 15.54 31.38
N ARG A 672 -34.49 15.37 31.00
CA ARG A 672 -35.28 16.39 30.27
C ARG A 672 -35.45 17.67 31.09
N ALA A 673 -35.52 17.56 32.41
CA ALA A 673 -35.56 18.69 33.34
C ALA A 673 -34.18 19.38 33.58
N GLY A 674 -33.13 19.00 32.84
CA GLY A 674 -31.82 19.67 32.92
C GLY A 674 -30.93 19.20 34.07
N LYS A 675 -31.19 18.02 34.65
CA LYS A 675 -30.29 17.40 35.64
C LYS A 675 -29.20 16.60 34.95
N VAL A 676 -27.96 16.71 35.43
CA VAL A 676 -26.80 15.96 34.89
C VAL A 676 -26.13 15.13 35.97
N LEU A 677 -25.75 13.90 35.63
CA LEU A 677 -24.94 13.00 36.47
C LEU A 677 -23.74 12.50 35.67
N ARG A 678 -22.53 12.68 36.20
CA ARG A 678 -21.28 12.13 35.64
C ARG A 678 -20.79 11.00 36.55
N MET A 679 -20.58 9.80 36.02
CA MET A 679 -20.14 8.62 36.78
C MET A 679 -18.99 7.90 36.09
N SER A 680 -18.10 7.27 36.86
CA SER A 680 -16.93 6.59 36.31
C SER A 680 -17.28 5.26 35.63
N CYS A 681 -16.63 4.95 34.50
CA CYS A 681 -16.78 3.68 33.78
C CYS A 681 -15.69 2.63 34.12
N GLY A 682 -14.80 2.93 35.07
CA GLY A 682 -13.64 2.08 35.34
C GLY A 682 -13.93 0.78 36.09
N ARG A 683 -12.87 0.24 36.72
CA ARG A 683 -12.87 -1.09 37.35
C ARG A 683 -13.82 -1.23 38.55
N ASP A 684 -14.29 -0.12 39.12
CA ASP A 684 -15.33 -0.06 40.14
C ASP A 684 -16.74 -0.36 39.60
N TRP A 685 -16.91 -0.32 38.27
CA TRP A 685 -18.07 -0.87 37.58
C TRP A 685 -17.74 -2.25 36.99
N GLN A 686 -18.15 -3.27 37.73
CA GLN A 686 -18.06 -4.66 37.30
C GLN A 686 -18.86 -4.90 36.02
N GLU A 687 -18.27 -5.68 35.13
CA GLU A 687 -18.89 -6.11 33.89
C GLU A 687 -19.99 -7.12 34.18
N SER A 688 -21.11 -6.99 33.47
CA SER A 688 -22.26 -7.87 33.67
C SER A 688 -22.34 -8.88 32.53
N SER A 689 -22.76 -10.11 32.84
CA SER A 689 -23.02 -11.13 31.82
C SER A 689 -24.17 -10.70 30.90
N VAL A 690 -24.20 -11.25 29.68
CA VAL A 690 -25.22 -10.95 28.66
C VAL A 690 -26.66 -11.17 29.17
N LYS A 691 -26.88 -12.20 29.98
CA LYS A 691 -28.20 -12.58 30.54
C LYS A 691 -28.61 -11.73 31.75
N ALA A 692 -27.71 -10.96 32.34
CA ALA A 692 -27.99 -10.11 33.50
C ALA A 692 -28.64 -8.77 33.09
N GLY A 693 -29.52 -8.25 33.95
CA GLY A 693 -30.09 -6.91 33.81
C GLY A 693 -29.08 -5.80 34.08
N GLY A 694 -29.45 -4.58 33.71
CA GLY A 694 -28.67 -3.36 34.01
C GLY A 694 -28.79 -2.95 35.48
N LYS A 695 -27.87 -2.10 35.95
CA LYS A 695 -27.96 -1.49 37.29
C LYS A 695 -28.46 -0.05 37.15
N LEU A 696 -29.23 0.43 38.12
CA LEU A 696 -29.73 1.81 38.12
C LEU A 696 -28.55 2.80 38.17
N ALA A 697 -28.37 3.57 37.11
CA ALA A 697 -27.26 4.49 36.95
C ALA A 697 -27.65 5.91 37.38
N MET A 698 -28.79 6.41 36.90
CA MET A 698 -29.37 7.69 37.33
C MET A 698 -30.81 7.46 37.77
N ARG A 699 -31.19 7.98 38.94
CA ARG A 699 -32.56 7.93 39.42
C ARG A 699 -33.34 9.11 38.84
N VAL A 700 -34.28 8.84 37.94
CA VAL A 700 -35.21 9.84 37.43
C VAL A 700 -36.57 9.66 38.12
N PRO A 701 -37.10 10.65 38.85
CA PRO A 701 -38.40 10.53 39.51
C PRO A 701 -39.54 10.54 38.47
N ALA A 702 -40.34 9.48 38.43
CA ALA A 702 -41.46 9.33 37.49
C ALA A 702 -42.59 10.37 37.71
N ASN A 703 -42.74 10.88 38.94
CA ASN A 703 -43.88 11.69 39.36
C ASN A 703 -43.89 13.15 38.82
N ALA A 704 -42.90 13.55 38.01
CA ALA A 704 -42.72 14.95 37.57
C ALA A 704 -42.61 15.14 36.03
N GLY A 705 -42.90 14.11 35.22
CA GLY A 705 -42.74 14.19 33.75
C GLY A 705 -41.28 14.26 33.26
N ASP A 706 -40.31 14.08 34.16
CA ASP A 706 -38.87 14.02 33.89
C ASP A 706 -38.52 12.61 33.36
N ALA A 707 -37.66 12.55 32.35
CA ALA A 707 -37.16 11.30 31.76
C ALA A 707 -35.70 11.49 31.36
N MET A 708 -34.99 10.39 31.10
CA MET A 708 -33.66 10.48 30.49
C MET A 708 -33.75 11.18 29.12
N ALA A 709 -32.89 12.16 28.89
CA ALA A 709 -32.84 12.92 27.65
C ALA A 709 -31.74 12.40 26.71
N SER A 710 -30.51 12.27 27.22
CA SER A 710 -29.36 11.82 26.43
C SER A 710 -28.19 11.44 27.36
N CYS A 711 -27.20 10.71 26.82
CA CYS A 711 -25.94 10.45 27.49
C CYS A 711 -24.75 10.60 26.54
N ALA A 712 -23.56 10.81 27.12
CA ALA A 712 -22.31 10.92 26.39
C ALA A 712 -21.14 10.39 27.23
N ILE A 713 -20.01 10.14 26.58
CA ILE A 713 -18.77 9.68 27.23
C ILE A 713 -17.78 10.85 27.35
N SER A 714 -17.27 11.06 28.56
CA SER A 714 -16.18 12.01 28.87
C SER A 714 -14.92 11.24 29.26
N MET A 715 -13.75 11.86 29.09
CA MET A 715 -12.50 11.35 29.63
C MET A 715 -12.34 11.79 31.09
N LEU A 716 -11.67 10.97 31.90
CA LEU A 716 -11.24 11.38 33.23
C LEU A 716 -9.95 12.19 33.12
N THR A 717 -9.83 13.25 33.90
CA THR A 717 -8.59 14.03 34.02
C THR A 717 -7.51 13.22 34.75
N GLY A 718 -6.23 13.55 34.54
CA GLY A 718 -5.13 12.85 35.21
C GLY A 718 -5.22 12.89 36.74
N ARG A 719 -5.76 13.99 37.28
CA ARG A 719 -6.06 14.15 38.71
C ARG A 719 -7.15 13.19 39.19
N GLU A 720 -8.27 13.10 38.46
CA GLU A 720 -9.37 12.18 38.79
C GLU A 720 -8.93 10.71 38.75
N ILE A 721 -8.04 10.34 37.82
CA ILE A 721 -7.46 8.99 37.74
C ILE A 721 -6.62 8.70 38.99
N LYS A 722 -5.69 9.59 39.35
CA LYS A 722 -4.81 9.43 40.52
C LYS A 722 -5.59 9.39 41.84
N GLU A 723 -6.58 10.27 42.03
CA GLU A 723 -7.44 10.27 43.21
C GLU A 723 -8.23 8.95 43.34
N ARG A 724 -8.71 8.40 42.20
CA ARG A 724 -9.41 7.12 42.17
C ARG A 724 -8.49 5.95 42.47
N GLU A 725 -7.29 5.90 41.89
CA GLU A 725 -6.32 4.83 42.17
C GLU A 725 -5.94 4.79 43.64
N ARG A 726 -5.73 5.95 44.26
CA ARG A 726 -5.53 6.07 45.72
C ARG A 726 -6.74 5.59 46.51
N ALA A 727 -7.96 5.94 46.11
CA ALA A 727 -9.19 5.49 46.78
C ALA A 727 -9.43 3.97 46.63
N VAL A 728 -9.08 3.39 45.48
CA VAL A 728 -9.15 1.95 45.22
C VAL A 728 -8.07 1.21 46.00
N ALA A 729 -6.84 1.72 46.05
CA ALA A 729 -5.74 1.18 46.85
C ALA A 729 -6.11 1.18 48.34
N LYS A 730 -6.64 2.29 48.86
CA LYS A 730 -7.11 2.41 50.25
C LYS A 730 -8.28 1.47 50.56
N ARG A 731 -9.21 1.26 49.61
CA ARG A 731 -10.28 0.25 49.76
C ARG A 731 -9.75 -1.18 49.73
N ARG A 732 -8.77 -1.47 48.86
CA ARG A 732 -8.12 -2.78 48.78
C ARG A 732 -7.35 -3.10 50.07
N GLU A 733 -6.62 -2.12 50.59
CA GLU A 733 -5.92 -2.19 51.87
C GLU A 733 -6.90 -2.37 53.03
N LYS A 734 -8.03 -1.62 53.05
CA LYS A 734 -9.08 -1.79 54.06
C LYS A 734 -9.81 -3.13 53.96
N LEU A 735 -9.97 -3.69 52.75
CA LEU A 735 -10.56 -5.01 52.51
C LEU A 735 -9.60 -6.14 52.94
N LEU A 736 -8.30 -5.97 52.70
CA LEU A 736 -7.25 -6.87 53.19
C LEU A 736 -7.19 -6.82 54.71
N ALA A 737 -7.12 -5.63 55.32
CA ALA A 737 -7.16 -5.46 56.77
C ALA A 737 -8.45 -6.00 57.42
N SER A 738 -9.60 -5.91 56.76
CA SER A 738 -10.85 -6.53 57.25
C SER A 738 -10.90 -8.04 57.11
N LYS A 739 -10.11 -8.62 56.19
CA LYS A 739 -9.93 -10.07 56.08
C LYS A 739 -8.93 -10.58 57.11
N ASP A 740 -7.90 -9.80 57.43
CA ASP A 740 -6.93 -10.11 58.48
C ASP A 740 -7.58 -10.03 59.88
N LEU A 741 -8.42 -9.02 60.14
CA LEU A 741 -9.23 -8.93 61.38
C LEU A 741 -10.31 -10.03 61.51
N ALA A 742 -10.77 -10.61 60.40
CA ALA A 742 -11.70 -11.74 60.41
C ALA A 742 -10.97 -13.09 60.64
N ALA A 743 -9.67 -13.15 60.34
CA ALA A 743 -8.82 -14.29 60.66
C ALA A 743 -8.38 -14.27 62.14
N ASP A 744 -8.11 -13.08 62.70
CA ASP A 744 -7.75 -12.92 64.13
C ASP A 744 -8.94 -13.11 65.09
N ALA A 745 -10.19 -13.03 64.60
CA ALA A 745 -11.39 -13.26 65.42
C ALA A 745 -11.75 -14.75 65.61
N ASP A 746 -11.20 -15.65 64.79
CA ASP A 746 -11.40 -17.11 64.88
C ASP A 746 -10.34 -17.80 65.78
N GLU A 747 -9.31 -17.06 66.23
CA GLU A 747 -8.21 -17.56 67.08
C GLU A 747 -8.36 -17.22 68.58
N ALA A 748 -9.51 -16.69 69.01
CA ALA A 748 -9.77 -16.29 70.40
C ALA A 748 -10.93 -17.06 71.06
N VAL A 749 -10.93 -18.40 70.96
CA VAL A 749 -11.67 -19.28 71.89
C VAL A 749 -10.79 -20.48 72.25
N GLY A 750 -10.08 -20.39 73.37
CA GLY A 750 -9.33 -21.50 73.93
C GLY A 750 -10.12 -22.25 75.01
N VAL A 751 -10.07 -23.59 75.00
CA VAL A 751 -10.27 -24.50 76.16
C VAL A 751 -9.40 -25.78 75.92
N PRO A 752 -8.79 -26.40 76.95
CA PRO A 752 -7.41 -26.88 76.89
C PRO A 752 -7.21 -28.41 76.94
N GLY A 753 -5.97 -28.84 76.62
CA GLY A 753 -5.22 -29.83 77.41
C GLY A 753 -5.21 -31.31 76.96
N GLY A 754 -3.99 -31.89 76.91
CA GLY A 754 -3.67 -33.32 76.80
C GLY A 754 -2.81 -33.64 75.57
N ASP A 755 -1.47 -33.52 75.64
CA ASP A 755 -0.49 -34.59 75.97
C ASP A 755 -0.57 -35.75 74.94
N ASP A 756 0.41 -36.09 74.11
CA ASP A 756 1.85 -36.36 74.30
C ASP A 756 2.55 -36.27 72.91
N ALA A 757 3.73 -35.63 72.78
CA ALA A 757 5.08 -36.26 72.69
C ALA A 757 5.17 -37.44 71.69
N MET A 758 6.12 -37.56 70.75
CA MET A 758 7.49 -37.07 70.65
C MET A 758 7.93 -37.25 69.17
N ASP A 759 8.64 -36.26 68.61
CA ASP A 759 10.05 -36.36 68.16
C ASP A 759 10.26 -37.13 66.83
N GLY A 760 10.95 -36.64 65.81
CA GLY A 760 11.81 -35.48 65.67
C GLY A 760 12.65 -35.65 64.40
N THR A 761 13.30 -34.55 63.99
CA THR A 761 14.30 -34.42 62.90
C THR A 761 13.72 -34.44 61.47
N GLY A 762 14.06 -33.56 60.54
CA GLY A 762 15.03 -32.46 60.50
C GLY A 762 15.46 -32.22 59.05
N VAL A 763 15.73 -30.96 58.72
CA VAL A 763 16.63 -30.47 57.64
C VAL A 763 16.07 -30.21 56.22
N LYS A 764 15.94 -28.90 55.94
CA LYS A 764 16.35 -28.09 54.77
C LYS A 764 16.37 -28.69 53.35
N GLY A 765 15.66 -27.99 52.46
CA GLY A 765 16.31 -27.19 51.40
C GLY A 765 16.15 -27.65 49.94
N GLY A 766 15.79 -26.71 49.06
CA GLY A 766 16.16 -26.74 47.64
C GLY A 766 15.02 -26.89 46.62
N SER A 767 14.70 -25.80 45.91
CA SER A 767 14.19 -25.81 44.52
C SER A 767 15.32 -26.24 43.54
N PRO A 768 15.13 -26.34 42.20
CA PRO A 768 13.92 -26.36 41.35
C PRO A 768 13.92 -27.49 40.25
N ALA A 769 12.86 -27.47 39.42
CA ALA A 769 12.84 -27.82 37.99
C ALA A 769 12.46 -29.25 37.50
N ALA A 770 11.48 -29.21 36.57
CA ALA A 770 11.33 -29.98 35.33
C ALA A 770 10.87 -31.45 35.33
N ALA A 771 9.77 -31.63 34.58
CA ALA A 771 9.52 -32.66 33.56
C ALA A 771 8.87 -34.02 33.93
N SER A 772 7.78 -34.26 33.17
CA SER A 772 7.38 -35.49 32.45
C SER A 772 6.87 -36.74 33.18
N ALA A 773 5.64 -37.08 32.76
CA ALA A 773 5.17 -38.38 32.27
C ALA A 773 4.91 -39.57 33.24
N GLU A 774 3.65 -40.02 33.15
CA GLU A 774 3.12 -41.40 33.20
C GLU A 774 3.91 -42.51 33.93
N ALA A 775 3.27 -43.15 34.92
CA ALA A 775 2.62 -44.47 34.73
C ALA A 775 2.27 -45.17 36.07
N ALA A 776 1.00 -45.62 36.12
CA ALA A 776 0.50 -46.91 36.59
C ALA A 776 0.72 -47.45 38.03
N ALA A 777 -0.44 -47.76 38.65
CA ALA A 777 -0.83 -49.03 39.31
C ALA A 777 -1.36 -48.81 40.74
N ALA A 778 -2.42 -49.45 41.25
CA ALA A 778 -3.49 -50.29 40.72
C ALA A 778 -4.43 -50.63 41.91
N ARG A 779 -5.74 -50.80 41.67
CA ARG A 779 -6.52 -52.04 41.90
C ARG A 779 -7.99 -51.84 42.34
N ARG A 780 -8.81 -52.73 41.74
CA ARG A 780 -10.20 -53.21 42.03
C ARG A 780 -11.30 -52.47 41.25
N ARG A 781 -11.73 -52.99 40.07
CA ARG A 781 -12.76 -54.05 39.79
C ARG A 781 -14.17 -53.62 40.25
N SER A 782 -15.25 -53.65 39.46
CA SER A 782 -15.54 -54.25 38.13
C SER A 782 -16.93 -53.84 37.58
N SER A 783 -17.08 -53.92 36.23
CA SER A 783 -18.28 -54.18 35.38
C SER A 783 -19.45 -53.17 35.38
N ALA A 784 -19.73 -52.32 34.37
CA ALA A 784 -19.96 -52.47 32.91
C ALA A 784 -21.42 -52.93 32.55
N PRO A 785 -21.94 -52.70 31.31
CA PRO A 785 -22.72 -51.53 30.90
C PRO A 785 -23.98 -51.86 30.05
N CYS A 786 -24.50 -50.84 29.33
CA CYS A 786 -25.23 -50.84 28.05
C CYS A 786 -26.66 -51.41 28.00
N ASP A 787 -27.55 -51.01 27.11
CA ASP A 787 -27.75 -49.88 26.19
C ASP A 787 -29.20 -50.09 25.63
N ASP A 788 -29.73 -49.09 24.94
CA ASP A 788 -30.78 -49.15 23.92
C ASP A 788 -32.28 -49.15 24.29
N ASP A 789 -32.92 -48.16 23.63
CA ASP A 789 -34.19 -48.17 22.90
C ASP A 789 -35.48 -48.62 23.61
N ASP A 790 -36.47 -47.71 23.72
CA ASP A 790 -37.50 -47.54 22.68
C ASP A 790 -38.71 -46.71 23.17
N SER A 791 -39.15 -45.80 22.30
CA SER A 791 -40.55 -45.44 21.96
C SER A 791 -41.59 -44.99 23.02
N ASP A 792 -42.13 -43.80 22.72
CA ASP A 792 -43.56 -43.43 22.58
C ASP A 792 -44.55 -43.27 23.75
N ASN A 793 -45.40 -42.25 23.51
CA ASN A 793 -46.69 -41.89 24.14
C ASN A 793 -46.63 -41.39 25.59
N GLY A 794 -47.19 -40.23 25.95
CA GLY A 794 -48.41 -39.60 25.44
C GLY A 794 -49.43 -39.60 26.57
N GLY A 795 -50.04 -38.45 26.88
CA GLY A 795 -51.21 -38.39 27.76
C GLY A 795 -51.20 -37.30 28.84
N GLU A 796 -51.76 -36.16 28.45
CA GLU A 796 -52.90 -35.51 29.11
C GLU A 796 -52.87 -35.19 30.62
N ALA A 797 -52.94 -33.88 30.90
CA ALA A 797 -53.63 -33.27 32.05
C ALA A 797 -55.10 -33.77 32.13
N PRO A 798 -55.83 -33.70 33.26
CA PRO A 798 -56.16 -32.46 34.01
C PRO A 798 -56.17 -32.71 35.54
N GLY A 799 -56.40 -31.79 36.47
CA GLY A 799 -56.96 -30.45 36.49
C GLY A 799 -57.74 -30.30 37.80
N ALA A 800 -57.84 -29.04 38.24
CA ALA A 800 -58.85 -28.49 39.15
C ALA A 800 -58.86 -28.88 40.65
N GLY A 801 -59.07 -27.85 41.47
CA GLY A 801 -59.69 -28.00 42.78
C GLY A 801 -59.13 -27.08 43.86
N GLY A 802 -59.41 -25.77 43.77
CA GLY A 802 -59.25 -24.86 44.90
C GLY A 802 -60.41 -25.00 45.90
N ALA A 803 -60.20 -24.54 47.13
CA ALA A 803 -61.18 -23.76 47.89
C ALA A 803 -60.58 -23.31 49.23
N GLU A 804 -60.97 -22.10 49.58
CA GLU A 804 -60.63 -21.27 50.72
C GLU A 804 -61.23 -21.78 52.04
N GLY A 805 -60.72 -21.24 53.16
CA GLY A 805 -61.45 -21.24 54.42
C GLY A 805 -60.54 -20.92 55.62
N GLY A 806 -60.55 -19.65 56.06
CA GLY A 806 -59.98 -19.22 57.34
C GLY A 806 -60.66 -19.91 58.54
N GLY A 807 -60.22 -19.77 59.77
CA GLY A 807 -59.25 -18.91 60.43
C GLY A 807 -59.69 -18.88 61.90
N ASP A 808 -58.78 -19.06 62.85
CA ASP A 808 -58.78 -18.37 64.15
C ASP A 808 -57.61 -18.81 65.05
N VAL A 809 -56.72 -17.86 65.30
CA VAL A 809 -56.45 -17.24 66.62
C VAL A 809 -55.96 -18.12 67.79
N ARG A 810 -54.72 -17.78 68.20
CA ARG A 810 -54.07 -17.78 69.55
C ARG A 810 -53.55 -19.11 70.12
N ALA A 811 -52.41 -19.18 70.80
CA ALA A 811 -51.32 -18.25 71.10
C ALA A 811 -50.13 -19.01 71.75
N ASP A 812 -48.98 -18.32 71.78
CA ASP A 812 -47.93 -18.32 72.80
C ASP A 812 -46.56 -19.01 72.60
N GLY A 813 -45.54 -18.15 72.78
CA GLY A 813 -44.11 -18.41 73.02
C GLY A 813 -43.20 -17.84 71.93
N GLY A 814 -42.38 -16.79 72.08
CA GLY A 814 -42.07 -15.89 73.20
C GLY A 814 -40.75 -15.13 72.95
N ALA A 815 -40.71 -13.84 73.33
CA ALA A 815 -39.60 -12.95 73.82
C ALA A 815 -38.26 -12.84 73.03
N ASP A 816 -37.50 -11.73 72.98
CA ASP A 816 -37.41 -10.43 73.69
C ASP A 816 -36.60 -9.48 72.76
N GLY A 817 -36.93 -8.18 72.59
CA GLY A 817 -36.43 -7.02 73.37
C GLY A 817 -35.12 -6.44 72.76
N GLY A 818 -34.94 -5.16 72.41
CA GLY A 818 -35.67 -3.91 72.60
C GLY A 818 -34.63 -2.78 72.80
N ALA A 819 -34.81 -1.63 72.14
CA ALA A 819 -34.40 -0.30 72.61
C ALA A 819 -34.85 0.78 71.59
N ASP A 820 -36.05 1.29 71.84
CA ASP A 820 -36.57 2.57 71.32
C ASP A 820 -35.87 3.76 71.99
N SER A 821 -35.92 4.93 71.34
CA SER A 821 -36.63 6.08 71.93
C SER A 821 -36.71 7.26 70.96
N ASP A 822 -37.95 7.69 70.77
CA ASP A 822 -38.51 8.96 70.34
C ASP A 822 -37.67 10.24 70.54
N ALA A 823 -37.83 11.22 69.64
CA ALA A 823 -38.61 12.44 69.94
C ALA A 823 -38.40 13.56 68.90
N ASP A 824 -39.57 14.03 68.48
CA ASP A 824 -40.05 15.30 67.94
C ASP A 824 -39.27 16.63 68.14
N ALA A 825 -39.64 17.58 67.26
CA ALA A 825 -39.61 19.05 67.34
C ALA A 825 -38.29 19.85 67.17
N GLY A 826 -38.30 20.77 66.19
CA GLY A 826 -37.34 21.87 66.07
C GLY A 826 -37.41 22.64 64.75
N ASP A 827 -38.28 23.65 64.70
CA ASP A 827 -38.46 24.66 63.65
C ASP A 827 -37.21 25.49 63.34
N ASP A 828 -37.21 26.00 62.09
CA ASP A 828 -36.70 27.28 61.58
C ASP A 828 -35.42 27.91 62.16
N ALA A 829 -34.41 27.99 61.29
CA ALA A 829 -33.59 29.19 61.16
C ALA A 829 -33.22 29.39 59.68
N ASP A 830 -33.96 30.30 59.07
CA ASP A 830 -33.51 31.15 57.97
C ASP A 830 -32.17 31.80 58.36
N ASP A 831 -31.14 31.62 57.55
CA ASP A 831 -29.92 32.42 57.60
C ASP A 831 -29.40 32.60 56.18
N GLY A 832 -29.91 33.65 55.54
CA GLY A 832 -29.04 34.69 55.01
C GLY A 832 -28.43 34.42 53.64
N GLU A 833 -29.05 35.03 52.64
CA GLU A 833 -28.36 35.50 51.44
C GLU A 833 -27.12 36.31 51.83
N GLY A 834 -25.96 35.67 51.75
CA GLY A 834 -24.66 36.35 51.71
C GLY A 834 -24.20 36.43 50.27
N GLU A 835 -24.48 37.56 49.61
CA GLU A 835 -23.75 37.97 48.41
C GLU A 835 -22.26 38.07 48.76
N ALA A 836 -21.48 37.08 48.37
CA ALA A 836 -20.03 37.21 48.33
C ALA A 836 -19.65 37.83 46.98
N GLU A 837 -19.44 39.15 47.04
CA GLU A 837 -18.80 39.95 46.00
C GLU A 837 -17.48 39.33 45.53
N GLY A 838 -17.11 39.70 44.30
CA GLY A 838 -16.03 39.12 43.53
C GLY A 838 -14.69 39.03 44.25
N GLY A 839 -14.17 37.81 44.33
CA GLY A 839 -12.75 37.53 44.52
C GLY A 839 -12.16 36.95 43.24
N GLN A 840 -11.44 37.78 42.48
CA GLN A 840 -10.45 37.31 41.51
C GLN A 840 -9.33 36.60 42.29
N GLY A 841 -9.44 35.28 42.41
CA GLY A 841 -8.35 34.43 42.88
C GLY A 841 -7.45 34.06 41.73
N SER A 842 -6.39 34.84 41.52
CA SER A 842 -5.20 34.45 40.76
C SER A 842 -4.40 33.43 41.58
N GLY A 843 -3.98 32.32 40.97
CA GLY A 843 -2.97 31.43 41.56
C GLY A 843 -3.13 29.98 41.14
N ASP A 844 -2.29 29.59 40.17
CA ASP A 844 -1.83 28.23 39.87
C ASP A 844 -2.89 27.21 39.39
N ASP A 845 -3.26 27.31 38.10
CA ASP A 845 -3.96 26.24 37.37
C ASP A 845 -3.00 25.70 36.29
N ASP A 846 -2.26 24.65 36.65
CA ASP A 846 -1.44 23.86 35.73
C ASP A 846 -2.33 23.22 34.64
N GLY A 847 -2.37 23.84 33.46
CA GLY A 847 -2.23 23.17 32.15
C GLY A 847 -3.15 22.01 31.71
N ASP A 848 -4.22 21.64 32.41
CA ASP A 848 -5.13 20.55 31.97
C ASP A 848 -6.41 21.13 31.35
N ALA A 849 -6.52 21.10 30.01
CA ALA A 849 -7.66 21.62 29.26
C ALA A 849 -8.96 20.84 29.59
N GLY A 850 -9.72 21.32 30.59
CA GLY A 850 -10.89 20.62 31.12
C GLY A 850 -12.05 20.49 30.13
N GLN A 851 -12.59 19.28 29.93
CA GLN A 851 -13.74 19.06 29.04
C GLN A 851 -15.00 19.83 29.48
N HIS A 852 -15.82 20.25 28.53
CA HIS A 852 -17.12 20.88 28.77
C HIS A 852 -18.27 20.00 28.24
N ALA A 853 -19.42 20.04 28.90
CA ALA A 853 -20.68 19.50 28.40
C ALA A 853 -21.50 20.61 27.74
N VAL A 854 -21.93 20.38 26.51
CA VAL A 854 -22.90 21.21 25.80
C VAL A 854 -24.28 20.58 25.93
N LEU A 855 -25.21 21.28 26.55
CA LEU A 855 -26.62 20.86 26.63
C LEU A 855 -27.43 21.68 25.64
N VAL A 856 -28.32 21.01 24.90
CA VAL A 856 -29.20 21.62 23.88
C VAL A 856 -30.66 21.29 24.18
N THR A 857 -31.54 22.28 24.02
CA THR A 857 -32.99 22.12 24.18
C THR A 857 -33.72 21.97 22.84
N GLU A 858 -34.93 21.41 22.86
CA GLU A 858 -35.76 21.21 21.66
C GLU A 858 -36.03 22.51 20.91
N GLN A 859 -36.14 23.64 21.62
CA GLN A 859 -36.39 24.97 21.03
C GLN A 859 -35.12 25.66 20.49
N GLY A 860 -33.95 25.02 20.56
CA GLY A 860 -32.72 25.55 20.00
C GLY A 860 -31.92 26.48 20.91
N PHE A 861 -32.06 26.34 22.23
CA PHE A 861 -31.16 26.95 23.19
C PHE A 861 -30.04 26.01 23.56
N ALA A 862 -28.82 26.54 23.77
CA ALA A 862 -27.71 25.74 24.28
C ALA A 862 -26.86 26.49 25.31
N ILE A 863 -26.16 25.70 26.12
CA ILE A 863 -25.24 26.17 27.15
C ILE A 863 -24.00 25.27 27.19
N ARG A 864 -22.81 25.88 27.39
CA ARG A 864 -21.55 25.16 27.59
C ARG A 864 -21.19 25.18 29.08
N MET A 865 -20.95 24.00 29.65
CA MET A 865 -20.83 23.78 31.09
C MET A 865 -19.57 22.98 31.43
N PRO A 866 -18.65 23.50 32.27
CA PRO A 866 -17.42 22.77 32.58
C PRO A 866 -17.59 21.52 33.43
N LEU A 867 -16.92 20.43 33.04
CA LEU A 867 -16.90 19.14 33.76
C LEU A 867 -15.86 19.13 34.89
N ILE A 868 -15.96 20.11 35.81
CA ILE A 868 -15.03 20.26 36.93
C ILE A 868 -15.64 19.70 38.22
N ALA A 869 -14.82 19.11 39.08
CA ALA A 869 -15.19 18.47 40.35
C ALA A 869 -16.15 19.30 41.24
N LYS A 870 -15.98 20.63 41.29
CA LYS A 870 -16.83 21.54 42.09
C LYS A 870 -18.28 21.64 41.60
N ARG A 871 -18.56 21.42 40.32
CA ARG A 871 -19.91 21.53 39.71
C ARG A 871 -20.44 20.16 39.29
N ILE A 872 -19.92 19.61 38.20
CA ILE A 872 -20.29 18.29 37.64
C ILE A 872 -19.17 17.28 37.93
N GLY A 873 -18.91 17.06 39.22
CA GLY A 873 -17.97 16.04 39.68
C GLY A 873 -18.51 14.61 39.54
N LEU A 874 -17.63 13.63 39.78
CA LEU A 874 -17.99 12.21 39.77
C LEU A 874 -19.01 11.90 40.89
N GLY A 875 -20.24 11.62 40.48
CA GLY A 875 -21.34 11.22 41.36
C GLY A 875 -21.36 9.71 41.65
N LYS A 876 -22.06 9.32 42.71
CA LYS A 876 -22.34 7.91 43.02
C LYS A 876 -23.37 7.33 42.06
N LYS A 877 -23.26 6.02 41.77
CA LYS A 877 -24.26 5.27 41.00
C LYS A 877 -25.64 5.34 41.67
N GLY A 878 -26.69 5.56 40.88
CA GLY A 878 -28.07 5.70 41.36
C GLY A 878 -28.44 7.09 41.91
N GLY A 879 -27.57 8.10 41.74
CA GLY A 879 -27.84 9.48 42.18
C GLY A 879 -28.95 10.19 41.36
N LYS A 880 -29.54 11.25 41.92
CA LYS A 880 -30.59 12.07 41.28
C LYS A 880 -30.06 13.11 40.26
N GLY A 881 -28.74 13.21 40.09
CA GLY A 881 -28.09 14.26 39.29
C GLY A 881 -28.18 15.66 39.90
N LYS A 882 -27.45 16.63 39.35
CA LYS A 882 -27.50 18.04 39.75
C LYS A 882 -28.19 18.86 38.66
N VAL A 883 -29.03 19.84 39.02
CA VAL A 883 -29.66 20.75 38.05
C VAL A 883 -28.61 21.71 37.48
N VAL A 884 -28.39 21.63 36.16
CA VAL A 884 -27.36 22.39 35.43
C VAL A 884 -27.97 23.53 34.61
N ILE A 885 -29.11 23.28 33.95
CA ILE A 885 -29.86 24.27 33.17
C ILE A 885 -31.28 24.36 33.73
N ASN A 886 -31.84 25.57 33.79
CA ASN A 886 -33.24 25.76 34.15
C ASN A 886 -34.08 25.75 32.85
N VAL A 887 -34.98 24.79 32.72
CA VAL A 887 -35.79 24.59 31.51
C VAL A 887 -37.22 25.05 31.82
N SER A 888 -37.77 25.92 30.98
CA SER A 888 -39.16 26.41 31.12
C SER A 888 -40.11 25.53 30.33
N ASP A 889 -41.23 25.10 30.91
CA ASP A 889 -42.26 24.34 30.18
C ASP A 889 -42.85 25.20 29.04
N PRO A 890 -42.99 24.67 27.80
CA PRO A 890 -42.89 23.26 27.38
C PRO A 890 -41.52 22.84 26.80
N ASP A 891 -40.45 23.61 26.98
CA ASP A 891 -39.10 23.28 26.48
C ASP A 891 -38.50 22.10 27.27
N LYS A 892 -37.61 21.33 26.62
CA LYS A 892 -36.99 20.12 27.18
C LYS A 892 -35.56 20.00 26.69
N VAL A 893 -34.65 19.52 27.55
CA VAL A 893 -33.31 19.12 27.08
C VAL A 893 -33.46 17.91 26.15
N CYS A 894 -32.89 17.99 24.96
CA CYS A 894 -32.93 16.91 23.97
C CYS A 894 -31.60 16.17 23.85
N SER A 895 -30.46 16.85 23.99
CA SER A 895 -29.15 16.19 23.84
C SER A 895 -28.05 16.82 24.70
N ILE A 896 -27.04 15.99 25.02
CA ILE A 896 -25.79 16.38 25.67
C ILE A 896 -24.62 15.91 24.79
N CYS A 897 -23.62 16.77 24.60
CA CYS A 897 -22.40 16.47 23.85
C CYS A 897 -21.18 16.92 24.65
N ILE A 898 -20.07 16.18 24.60
CA ILE A 898 -18.83 16.54 25.29
C ILE A 898 -17.89 17.20 24.27
N VAL A 899 -17.35 18.37 24.63
CA VAL A 899 -16.45 19.21 23.82
C VAL A 899 -15.17 19.48 24.61
N SER A 900 -14.06 19.78 23.93
CA SER A 900 -12.82 20.15 24.61
C SER A 900 -12.91 21.52 25.28
N GLY A 901 -12.10 21.70 26.31
CA GLY A 901 -11.97 22.94 27.07
C GLY A 901 -11.05 23.93 26.40
N VAL A 902 -11.38 24.44 25.21
CA VAL A 902 -10.54 25.46 24.58
C VAL A 902 -10.68 26.78 25.35
N SER A 903 -9.60 27.22 25.99
CA SER A 903 -9.55 28.30 26.98
C SER A 903 -9.48 29.73 26.40
N ALA A 904 -9.53 29.91 25.08
CA ALA A 904 -9.51 31.24 24.47
C ALA A 904 -10.83 31.52 23.73
N GLU A 905 -11.58 32.54 24.16
CA GLU A 905 -12.63 33.14 23.34
C GLU A 905 -11.98 33.80 22.11
N VAL A 906 -11.71 33.03 21.06
CA VAL A 906 -11.28 33.59 19.78
C VAL A 906 -12.52 34.21 19.13
N LYS A 907 -12.65 35.55 19.18
CA LYS A 907 -13.73 36.28 18.49
C LYS A 907 -13.50 36.18 16.98
N ALA A 908 -14.54 35.77 16.24
CA ALA A 908 -14.51 35.80 14.79
C ALA A 908 -14.29 37.24 14.29
N PRO A 909 -13.48 37.46 13.24
CA PRO A 909 -13.27 38.79 12.67
C PRO A 909 -14.60 39.38 12.15
N GLU A 910 -14.78 40.70 12.28
CA GLU A 910 -15.99 41.38 11.82
C GLU A 910 -16.11 41.32 10.29
N LYS A 911 -17.34 41.16 9.78
CA LYS A 911 -17.59 41.07 8.32
C LYS A 911 -17.24 42.38 7.63
N CYS A 912 -16.53 42.30 6.50
CA CYS A 912 -16.19 43.46 5.67
C CYS A 912 -17.45 44.19 5.17
N LYS A 913 -17.38 45.52 5.17
CA LYS A 913 -18.39 46.38 4.53
C LYS A 913 -18.12 46.46 3.02
N ALA A 914 -19.18 46.54 2.23
CA ALA A 914 -19.05 46.77 0.79
C ALA A 914 -18.64 48.22 0.49
N ALA A 915 -17.99 48.47 -0.64
CA ALA A 915 -17.49 49.80 -1.03
C ALA A 915 -18.56 50.90 -0.98
N TRP A 916 -19.78 50.61 -1.46
CA TRP A 916 -20.91 51.54 -1.41
C TRP A 916 -21.39 51.84 0.02
N SER A 917 -21.20 50.91 0.97
CA SER A 917 -21.54 51.11 2.39
C SER A 917 -20.51 51.99 3.09
N LEU A 918 -19.23 51.90 2.70
CA LEU A 918 -18.18 52.80 3.19
C LEU A 918 -18.40 54.22 2.69
N PHE A 919 -18.76 54.37 1.40
CA PHE A 919 -19.16 55.65 0.83
C PHE A 919 -20.39 56.24 1.54
N HIS A 920 -21.39 55.42 1.84
CA HIS A 920 -22.58 55.87 2.57
C HIS A 920 -22.25 56.36 3.99
N ASP A 921 -21.41 55.63 4.71
CA ASP A 921 -20.97 56.00 6.07
C ASP A 921 -20.15 57.32 6.07
N GLU A 922 -19.35 57.56 5.03
CA GLU A 922 -18.56 58.80 4.88
C GLU A 922 -19.44 60.00 4.50
N ARG A 923 -20.39 59.81 3.58
CA ARG A 923 -21.37 60.86 3.21
C ARG A 923 -22.31 61.23 4.36
N MET A 924 -22.67 60.27 5.21
CA MET A 924 -23.44 60.54 6.44
C MET A 924 -22.65 61.32 7.49
N ARG A 925 -21.32 61.41 7.37
CA ARG A 925 -20.46 62.23 8.25
C ARG A 925 -20.21 63.65 7.71
N THR A 926 -20.45 63.90 6.42
CA THR A 926 -20.33 65.24 5.81
C THR A 926 -21.60 66.08 6.00
N GLU A 927 -21.46 67.41 6.08
CA GLU A 927 -22.57 68.35 6.35
C GLU A 927 -23.73 68.20 5.34
N ASP A 928 -23.44 67.88 4.08
CA ASP A 928 -24.44 67.67 3.02
C ASP A 928 -25.35 66.45 3.26
N GLY A 929 -24.85 65.36 3.87
CA GLY A 929 -25.66 64.17 4.18
C GLY A 929 -26.60 64.37 5.36
N ILE A 930 -26.20 65.22 6.30
CA ILE A 930 -27.02 65.63 7.44
C ILE A 930 -28.12 66.59 6.96
N ALA A 931 -27.81 67.50 6.03
CA ALA A 931 -28.80 68.40 5.43
C ALA A 931 -29.87 67.66 4.60
N GLU A 932 -29.48 66.63 3.83
CA GLU A 932 -30.39 65.84 2.99
C GLU A 932 -31.33 64.95 3.85
N THR A 933 -30.84 64.43 4.97
CA THR A 933 -31.67 63.70 5.95
C THR A 933 -32.57 64.62 6.76
N ALA A 934 -32.11 65.83 7.11
CA ALA A 934 -32.92 66.86 7.75
C ALA A 934 -34.03 67.38 6.80
N ALA A 935 -33.74 67.53 5.50
CA ALA A 935 -34.73 67.92 4.49
C ALA A 935 -35.80 66.83 4.27
N ALA A 936 -35.41 65.55 4.28
CA ALA A 936 -36.35 64.42 4.23
C ALA A 936 -37.23 64.30 5.49
N LEU A 937 -36.76 64.80 6.64
CA LEU A 937 -37.53 64.90 7.88
C LEU A 937 -38.44 66.14 7.91
N ALA A 938 -38.12 67.20 7.17
CA ALA A 938 -38.89 68.45 7.11
C ALA A 938 -40.03 68.43 6.07
N ALA A 939 -39.94 67.60 5.02
CA ALA A 939 -41.03 67.35 4.07
C ALA A 939 -42.06 66.39 4.71
N GLY A 940 -42.91 66.93 5.58
CA GLY A 940 -43.87 66.17 6.37
C GLY A 940 -44.99 65.52 5.57
N ASP A 941 -44.77 64.28 5.13
CA ASP A 941 -45.83 63.32 4.82
C ASP A 941 -45.80 62.15 5.83
N GLY A 942 -46.99 61.75 6.26
CA GLY A 942 -47.27 60.94 7.44
C GLY A 942 -46.39 59.69 7.64
N VAL A 943 -45.93 59.54 8.89
CA VAL A 943 -45.07 58.47 9.40
C VAL A 943 -45.69 57.08 9.20
N GLN A 944 -45.32 56.40 8.11
CA GLN A 944 -45.10 54.96 8.13
C GLN A 944 -43.64 54.69 8.56
N LYS A 945 -43.47 53.66 9.39
CA LYS A 945 -42.21 53.12 9.92
C LYS A 945 -41.07 53.11 8.87
N PRO A 946 -39.81 53.28 9.32
CA PRO A 946 -38.68 53.71 8.50
C PRO A 946 -38.52 52.85 7.25
N ALA A 947 -38.30 53.52 6.11
CA ALA A 947 -38.03 52.92 4.81
C ALA A 947 -37.22 51.63 4.95
N ASP A 948 -37.77 50.55 4.39
CA ASP A 948 -37.20 49.20 4.35
C ASP A 948 -35.65 49.27 4.27
N PRO A 949 -34.88 48.64 5.19
CA PRO A 949 -33.42 48.66 5.15
C PRO A 949 -32.83 48.34 3.77
N PHE A 950 -33.55 47.55 2.98
CA PHE A 950 -33.21 47.23 1.59
C PHE A 950 -33.35 48.41 0.63
N ALA A 951 -34.37 49.26 0.77
CA ALA A 951 -34.58 50.43 -0.09
C ALA A 951 -33.50 51.50 0.13
N ARG A 952 -33.06 51.68 1.39
CA ARG A 952 -31.98 52.62 1.74
C ARG A 952 -30.62 52.14 1.22
N ALA A 953 -30.37 50.83 1.27
CA ALA A 953 -29.20 50.21 0.67
C ALA A 953 -29.19 50.34 -0.86
N HIS A 954 -30.34 50.16 -1.52
CA HIS A 954 -30.46 50.29 -2.98
C HIS A 954 -30.16 51.71 -3.47
N ARG A 955 -30.73 52.74 -2.84
CA ARG A 955 -30.40 54.15 -3.18
C ARG A 955 -28.92 54.47 -3.00
N SER A 956 -28.32 53.96 -1.93
CA SER A 956 -26.89 54.20 -1.65
C SER A 956 -26.00 53.51 -2.69
N GLN A 957 -26.41 52.35 -3.20
CA GLN A 957 -25.73 51.66 -4.30
C GLN A 957 -25.88 52.41 -5.63
N GLU A 958 -27.04 52.99 -5.93
CA GLU A 958 -27.26 53.80 -7.13
C GLU A 958 -26.41 55.07 -7.11
N LEU A 959 -26.37 55.76 -5.98
CA LEU A 959 -25.52 56.95 -5.79
C LEU A 959 -24.03 56.60 -5.92
N PHE A 960 -23.61 55.46 -5.39
CA PHE A 960 -22.23 54.99 -5.54
C PHE A 960 -21.88 54.73 -7.02
N LYS A 961 -22.80 54.14 -7.80
CA LYS A 961 -22.62 53.90 -9.24
C LYS A 961 -22.59 55.17 -10.08
N ALA A 962 -23.18 56.26 -9.60
CA ALA A 962 -23.20 57.56 -10.28
C ALA A 962 -21.93 58.40 -10.06
N LEU A 963 -21.03 57.98 -9.15
CA LEU A 963 -19.75 58.68 -8.90
C LEU A 963 -18.78 58.55 -10.07
N PRO A 964 -17.85 59.50 -10.26
CA PRO A 964 -16.74 59.34 -11.20
C PRO A 964 -15.89 58.11 -10.86
N GLU A 965 -15.38 57.42 -11.89
CA GLU A 965 -14.66 56.15 -11.75
C GLU A 965 -13.42 56.25 -10.83
N GLN A 966 -12.76 57.41 -10.78
CA GLN A 966 -11.65 57.68 -9.86
C GLN A 966 -12.05 57.64 -8.38
N GLU A 967 -13.23 58.13 -8.03
CA GLU A 967 -13.72 58.10 -6.64
C GLU A 967 -14.27 56.73 -6.26
N GLN A 968 -14.95 56.04 -7.18
CA GLN A 968 -15.39 54.66 -6.96
C GLN A 968 -14.19 53.75 -6.65
N ASN A 969 -13.10 53.89 -7.41
CA ASN A 969 -11.88 53.11 -7.22
C ASN A 969 -11.23 53.34 -5.85
N LYS A 970 -11.34 54.53 -5.25
CA LYS A 970 -10.86 54.81 -3.89
C LYS A 970 -11.58 53.93 -2.86
N TYR A 971 -12.90 53.85 -2.92
CA TYR A 971 -13.70 53.05 -1.98
C TYR A 971 -13.59 51.54 -2.26
N ILE A 972 -13.46 51.15 -3.52
CA ILE A 972 -13.19 49.75 -3.91
C ILE A 972 -11.84 49.31 -3.34
N ALA A 973 -10.79 50.13 -3.47
CA ALA A 973 -9.48 49.81 -2.91
C ALA A 973 -9.50 49.66 -1.38
N ILE A 974 -10.21 50.53 -0.66
CA ILE A 974 -10.36 50.41 0.81
C ILE A 974 -11.16 49.15 1.18
N ALA A 975 -12.22 48.83 0.44
CA ALA A 975 -13.01 47.62 0.66
C ALA A 975 -12.19 46.35 0.38
N ASP A 976 -11.35 46.37 -0.66
CA ASP A 976 -10.44 45.28 -1.00
C ASP A 976 -9.33 45.11 0.05
N GLU A 977 -8.79 46.20 0.60
CA GLU A 977 -7.82 46.14 1.70
C GLU A 977 -8.45 45.56 2.98
N GLN A 978 -9.67 45.99 3.33
CA GLN A 978 -10.42 45.42 4.45
C GLN A 978 -10.73 43.94 4.23
N ARG A 979 -11.05 43.55 2.99
CA ARG A 979 -11.27 42.16 2.60
C ARG A 979 -10.01 41.31 2.73
N GLN A 980 -8.86 41.81 2.29
CA GLN A 980 -7.57 41.14 2.46
C GLN A 980 -7.22 40.96 3.95
N LYS A 981 -7.41 41.98 4.79
CA LYS A 981 -7.20 41.88 6.25
C LYS A 981 -8.14 40.87 6.90
N TYR A 982 -9.42 40.84 6.49
CA TYR A 982 -10.37 39.85 6.95
C TYR A 982 -10.02 38.43 6.49
N ASP A 983 -9.58 38.26 5.24
CA ASP A 983 -9.18 36.97 4.70
C ASP A 983 -7.96 36.41 5.45
N LEU A 984 -6.95 37.25 5.74
CA LEU A 984 -5.80 36.88 6.56
C LEU A 984 -6.20 36.54 8.01
N ALA A 985 -7.04 37.35 8.64
CA ALA A 985 -7.56 37.07 9.99
C ALA A 985 -8.43 35.80 10.02
N MET A 986 -9.16 35.52 8.93
CA MET A 986 -9.94 34.28 8.77
C MET A 986 -9.05 33.07 8.53
N GLU A 987 -7.93 33.21 7.81
CA GLU A 987 -6.92 32.15 7.68
C GLU A 987 -6.26 31.84 9.02
N GLU A 988 -5.95 32.86 9.81
CA GLU A 988 -5.42 32.70 11.17
C GLU A 988 -6.46 32.08 12.12
N PHE A 989 -7.74 32.50 12.03
CA PHE A 989 -8.85 31.89 12.75
C PHE A 989 -9.06 30.41 12.37
N LYS A 990 -8.87 30.04 11.09
CA LYS A 990 -8.98 28.66 10.59
C LYS A 990 -7.81 27.76 11.01
N LYS A 991 -6.66 28.34 11.39
CA LYS A 991 -5.52 27.57 11.94
C LYS A 991 -5.77 27.10 13.37
N HIS A 992 -6.68 27.74 14.10
CA HIS A 992 -7.13 27.22 15.38
C HIS A 992 -8.07 26.04 15.16
N ASP A 993 -7.88 24.96 15.92
CA ASP A 993 -8.72 23.78 15.85
C ASP A 993 -10.08 24.08 16.48
N VAL A 994 -11.01 24.56 15.65
CA VAL A 994 -12.31 25.02 16.13
C VAL A 994 -13.28 23.84 16.14
N GLU A 995 -13.57 23.33 17.33
CA GLU A 995 -14.60 22.31 17.49
C GLU A 995 -15.99 22.85 17.12
N GLU A 996 -16.78 21.99 16.48
CA GLU A 996 -18.11 22.33 16.02
C GLU A 996 -19.08 21.21 16.28
N VAL A 997 -20.30 21.63 16.54
CA VAL A 997 -21.41 20.75 16.85
C VAL A 997 -22.43 20.85 15.73
N LEU A 998 -22.86 19.70 15.22
CA LEU A 998 -23.96 19.60 14.28
C LEU A 998 -25.27 19.44 15.06
N LEU A 999 -26.26 20.25 14.72
CA LEU A 999 -27.64 20.16 15.21
C LEU A 999 -28.51 19.63 14.08
N GLY A 1000 -29.19 18.52 14.30
CA GLY A 1000 -30.24 18.02 13.41
C GLY A 1000 -31.62 18.41 13.93
N SER A 1001 -32.47 18.93 13.05
CA SER A 1001 -33.89 19.13 13.34
C SER A 1001 -34.75 17.95 12.89
N VAL A 1002 -35.95 17.84 13.46
CA VAL A 1002 -36.95 16.81 13.09
C VAL A 1002 -37.32 16.90 11.61
N LYS A 1003 -37.36 18.11 11.04
CA LYS A 1003 -37.62 18.33 9.61
C LYS A 1003 -36.36 18.21 8.71
N GLY A 1004 -35.27 17.64 9.22
CA GLY A 1004 -34.07 17.35 8.43
C GLY A 1004 -33.13 18.54 8.18
N CYS A 1005 -33.32 19.67 8.87
CA CYS A 1005 -32.38 20.79 8.78
C CYS A 1005 -31.12 20.48 9.61
N ILE A 1006 -29.94 20.62 9.00
CA ILE A 1006 -28.66 20.47 9.68
C ILE A 1006 -28.05 21.86 9.87
N SER A 1007 -27.81 22.25 11.12
CA SER A 1007 -27.15 23.52 11.48
C SER A 1007 -25.81 23.25 12.14
N ARG A 1008 -24.77 23.99 11.77
CA ARG A 1008 -23.43 23.89 12.36
C ARG A 1008 -23.25 25.04 13.35
N VAL A 1009 -22.88 24.71 14.57
CA VAL A 1009 -22.60 25.69 15.62
C VAL A 1009 -21.19 25.50 16.13
N THR A 1010 -20.40 26.53 15.96
CA THR A 1010 -19.04 26.61 16.47
C THR A 1010 -19.06 26.67 17.99
N VAL A 1011 -18.38 25.73 18.66
CA VAL A 1011 -18.45 25.56 20.11
C VAL A 1011 -18.04 26.84 20.86
N ASN A 1012 -17.05 27.56 20.35
CA ASN A 1012 -16.57 28.82 20.94
C ASN A 1012 -17.58 29.98 20.89
N THR A 1013 -18.67 29.86 20.11
CA THR A 1013 -19.74 30.88 20.08
C THR A 1013 -20.80 30.66 21.17
N LEU A 1014 -20.73 29.54 21.89
CA LEU A 1014 -21.62 29.19 23.00
C LEU A 1014 -21.11 29.80 24.30
N PRO A 1015 -21.98 30.44 25.11
CA PRO A 1015 -21.57 31.00 26.38
C PRO A 1015 -21.15 29.88 27.33
N VAL A 1016 -19.96 30.04 27.93
CA VAL A 1016 -19.59 29.25 29.12
C VAL A 1016 -20.36 29.82 30.29
N SER A 1017 -21.20 28.99 30.92
CA SER A 1017 -21.90 29.41 32.13
C SER A 1017 -21.35 28.69 33.33
N TRP A 1018 -21.05 29.45 34.38
CA TRP A 1018 -20.57 28.97 35.68
C TRP A 1018 -21.69 28.89 36.73
N THR A 1019 -22.88 29.43 36.39
CA THR A 1019 -24.09 29.55 37.23
C THR A 1019 -25.35 29.06 36.47
N ARG A 1020 -26.47 28.79 37.18
CA ARG A 1020 -27.75 28.45 36.55
C ARG A 1020 -28.29 29.65 35.77
N ARG A 1021 -28.33 29.58 34.43
CA ARG A 1021 -28.81 30.66 33.54
C ARG A 1021 -29.64 30.12 32.38
N LYS A 1022 -30.44 30.98 31.75
CA LYS A 1022 -31.10 30.70 30.46
C LYS A 1022 -30.03 30.59 29.36
N GLY A 1023 -30.11 29.56 28.51
CA GLY A 1023 -29.15 29.32 27.43
C GLY A 1023 -29.19 30.38 26.31
N LYS A 1024 -28.23 30.35 25.39
CA LYS A 1024 -28.22 31.22 24.19
C LYS A 1024 -28.99 30.53 23.06
N ALA A 1025 -29.79 31.28 22.30
CA ALA A 1025 -30.44 30.76 21.10
C ALA A 1025 -29.40 30.52 19.99
N ILE A 1026 -29.29 29.29 19.51
CA ILE A 1026 -28.25 28.86 18.55
C ILE A 1026 -28.81 28.48 17.18
N SER A 1027 -30.13 28.28 17.07
CA SER A 1027 -30.82 28.06 15.81
C SER A 1027 -32.16 28.81 15.78
N ARG A 1028 -32.44 29.51 14.68
CA ARG A 1028 -33.78 30.07 14.40
C ARG A 1028 -34.60 29.00 13.69
N LEU A 1029 -35.21 28.11 14.45
CA LEU A 1029 -36.10 27.08 13.91
C LEU A 1029 -37.34 27.74 13.30
N ARG A 1030 -37.77 27.29 12.10
CA ARG A 1030 -39.06 27.69 11.52
C ARG A 1030 -40.15 26.98 12.32
N LYS A 1031 -41.08 27.70 12.96
CA LYS A 1031 -42.16 27.06 13.73
C LYS A 1031 -43.06 26.22 12.79
N PRO A 1032 -43.44 24.97 13.13
CA PRO A 1032 -43.14 24.20 14.35
C PRO A 1032 -42.04 23.12 14.15
N ASP A 1033 -40.77 23.50 14.01
CA ASP A 1033 -39.62 22.56 13.96
C ASP A 1033 -38.90 22.49 15.32
N LYS A 1034 -38.24 21.35 15.61
CA LYS A 1034 -37.56 21.03 16.87
C LYS A 1034 -36.20 20.39 16.64
N ILE A 1035 -35.23 20.60 17.53
CA ILE A 1035 -33.94 19.89 17.49
C ILE A 1035 -34.08 18.47 18.07
N CYS A 1036 -33.62 17.46 17.34
CA CYS A 1036 -33.68 16.06 17.75
C CYS A 1036 -32.31 15.43 18.06
N THR A 1037 -31.23 15.87 17.39
CA THR A 1037 -29.91 15.26 17.55
C THR A 1037 -28.80 16.31 17.54
N VAL A 1038 -27.73 16.00 18.27
CA VAL A 1038 -26.55 16.84 18.42
C VAL A 1038 -25.33 15.95 18.39
N SER A 1039 -24.40 16.19 17.45
CA SER A 1039 -23.18 15.39 17.30
C SER A 1039 -21.95 16.28 17.19
N LEU A 1040 -20.86 15.89 17.87
CA LEU A 1040 -19.57 16.54 17.72
C LEU A 1040 -18.99 16.19 16.35
N LEU A 1041 -18.57 17.21 15.61
CA LEU A 1041 -17.75 16.99 14.44
C LEU A 1041 -16.28 17.02 14.88
N SER A 1042 -15.75 15.88 15.28
CA SER A 1042 -14.33 15.79 15.59
C SER A 1042 -13.51 15.99 14.32
N ALA A 1043 -12.60 16.97 14.32
CA ALA A 1043 -11.50 17.03 13.38
C ALA A 1043 -10.51 15.91 13.75
N VAL A 1044 -10.81 14.67 13.36
CA VAL A 1044 -9.89 13.54 13.58
C VAL A 1044 -8.88 13.55 12.44
N GLU A 1045 -7.91 14.45 12.52
CA GLU A 1045 -6.56 14.15 12.06
C GLU A 1045 -5.86 13.44 13.23
N GLU A 1046 -6.04 12.12 13.34
CA GLU A 1046 -4.89 11.33 13.77
C GLU A 1046 -3.97 11.33 12.54
N ALA A 1047 -2.86 12.06 12.64
CA ALA A 1047 -1.77 11.92 11.69
C ALA A 1047 -1.48 10.42 11.51
N PRO A 1048 -1.21 9.94 10.30
CA PRO A 1048 -0.74 8.58 10.13
C PRO A 1048 0.48 8.40 11.02
N ASP A 1049 0.44 7.38 11.88
CA ASP A 1049 1.56 6.91 12.66
C ASP A 1049 2.60 6.35 11.69
N ASP A 1050 3.34 7.26 11.04
CA ASP A 1050 4.56 6.97 10.31
C ASP A 1050 5.61 6.55 11.35
N GLY A 1051 5.53 5.28 11.76
CA GLY A 1051 6.67 4.59 12.39
C GLY A 1051 7.90 4.71 11.48
N PRO A 1052 9.12 4.71 12.05
CA PRO A 1052 10.33 5.00 11.29
C PRO A 1052 10.53 3.98 10.16
N LYS A 1053 10.74 4.55 8.96
CA LYS A 1053 10.85 3.94 7.62
C LYS A 1053 11.53 2.57 7.52
#